data_AF-B9MQ50-F1
#
_entry.id   AF-B9MQ50-F1
#
_cell.length_a   1.000
_cell.length_b   1.000
_cell.length_c   1.000
_cell.angle_alpha   90.00
_cell.angle_beta   90.00
_cell.angle_gamma   90.00
#
_symmetry.space_group_name_H-M   'P 1'
#
loop_
_entity.id
_entity.type
_entity.pdbx_description
1 polymer ?
#
loop_
_entity_poly.entity_id
_entity_poly.type
_entity_poly.pdbx_seq_one_letter_code
_entity_poly.pdbx_strand_id
1 'polypeptide(L)'
;MKENLLNFSKNTYSKLIVLMLCCLFTIFNSTISQGAVPKVKYVTAEEFVQKVFVALKIINHSQDPLSKAKLLKVLPANLNKKSIITKAQASYILWHTIQNLESLKQKLLPAKTNILSCWDYYRQTGKGFITKKIPTEIALLYYNFVVIEKIYKDGHKKYVFVWNPYTKARTQDDYMKLVRDFINKNPQKYKVALRENTKTLSVDYIKKVFPIIDKSNNLPSTIFNKVYQSVYQNTYQDTENVVLNQLYTANDQVYCYFLEDKILKVAKIQNFKTSFLGKEYNVNVKLDPRWNKFIEDYIMSLKRDFPVNHERFKYIVADIFSTPVSFQESILRLLDLGLLTPEINPYDQRFYIYPNKRLSSTEVNEIINRISKNENLSFDEFKVDNKFFRIDNLRFLKMLKSLPLKTQSKLKFTSNQFGIDEFGIYIIVEGTKYYLAETLPKDGNIFYYIKPYITYAKTKLQYKNLIPKDQIIEVLSEVDGICLVKYRNSKLWVPSRYLTILPQRKVFLNPLTKEEVEKFMNSRVKNEKSNYFIWVDLARLSIYLMKKENNAYVLIRTIDCSAGAEYTPTLRGYFKSKAKVYKFYNTRYRAGAMYGLVYSGNYMIHSVPIDQKDEIINNSIIQRISHGCIRVSLSDAKYIYRNVPTGSIVWVN
;
A
#
# COMPACT_ATOMS: atom_id res chain seq x y z
N MET A 1 -34.03 44.84 29.13
CA MET A 1 -33.36 46.00 29.75
C MET A 1 -32.73 45.51 31.06
N LYS A 2 -31.39 45.55 31.16
CA LYS A 2 -30.46 45.63 32.34
C LYS A 2 -30.91 45.06 33.71
N GLU A 3 -30.13 44.36 34.54
CA GLU A 3 -28.72 43.96 34.62
C GLU A 3 -28.54 43.04 35.86
N ASN A 4 -27.32 42.53 36.07
CA ASN A 4 -26.74 41.94 37.30
C ASN A 4 -26.84 40.42 37.57
N LEU A 5 -25.93 39.73 36.87
CA LEU A 5 -25.17 38.57 37.36
C LEU A 5 -24.03 39.04 38.29
N LEU A 6 -23.92 38.48 39.50
CA LEU A 6 -22.65 37.99 40.08
C LEU A 6 -22.86 37.31 41.45
N ASN A 7 -22.18 36.16 41.60
CA ASN A 7 -21.76 35.46 42.83
C ASN A 7 -22.82 34.82 43.74
N PHE A 8 -22.86 33.49 43.75
CA PHE A 8 -22.68 32.67 44.97
C PHE A 8 -22.19 31.25 44.61
N SER A 9 -21.55 30.58 45.57
CA SER A 9 -20.31 29.82 45.42
C SER A 9 -20.42 28.28 45.38
N LYS A 10 -19.36 27.68 44.84
CA LYS A 10 -19.07 26.25 44.53
C LYS A 10 -19.14 25.22 45.69
N ASN A 11 -19.57 25.57 46.90
CA ASN A 11 -19.35 24.72 48.08
C ASN A 11 -20.54 23.83 48.52
N THR A 12 -21.70 23.93 47.89
CA THR A 12 -22.89 23.11 48.23
C THR A 12 -23.07 21.90 47.31
N TYR A 13 -22.55 21.92 46.08
CA TYR A 13 -22.59 20.76 45.17
C TYR A 13 -21.58 19.64 45.51
N SER A 14 -20.51 19.96 46.23
CA SER A 14 -19.46 18.98 46.56
C SER A 14 -19.90 17.98 47.65
N LYS A 15 -20.78 18.37 48.59
CA LYS A 15 -21.20 17.48 49.69
C LYS A 15 -22.30 16.49 49.26
N LEU A 16 -23.18 16.86 48.32
CA LEU A 16 -24.19 15.96 47.76
C LEU A 16 -23.61 14.89 46.82
N ILE A 17 -22.55 15.22 46.07
CA ILE A 17 -21.87 14.25 45.19
C ILE A 17 -21.01 13.26 46.00
N VAL A 18 -20.40 13.70 47.11
CA VAL A 18 -19.60 12.81 47.97
C VAL A 18 -20.49 11.84 48.77
N LEU A 19 -21.69 12.25 49.19
CA LEU A 19 -22.63 11.35 49.88
C LEU A 19 -23.26 10.31 48.94
N MET A 20 -23.54 10.67 47.66
CA MET A 20 -23.99 9.71 46.63
C MET A 20 -22.88 8.73 46.22
N LEU A 21 -21.61 9.16 46.21
CA LEU A 21 -20.48 8.29 45.90
C LEU A 21 -20.14 7.32 47.05
N CYS A 22 -20.37 7.68 48.31
CA CYS A 22 -20.15 6.77 49.44
C CYS A 22 -21.23 5.69 49.57
N CYS A 23 -22.48 5.94 49.17
CA CYS A 23 -23.54 4.91 49.18
C CYS A 23 -23.48 3.95 47.98
N LEU A 24 -22.83 4.34 46.88
CA LEU A 24 -22.55 3.43 45.75
C LEU A 24 -21.34 2.51 45.99
N PHE A 25 -20.52 2.81 47.02
CA PHE A 25 -19.36 1.99 47.38
C PHE A 25 -19.65 0.91 48.45
N THR A 26 -20.85 0.85 49.01
CA THR A 26 -21.23 -0.13 50.05
C THR A 26 -22.25 -1.19 49.59
N ILE A 27 -22.68 -1.21 48.32
CA ILE A 27 -23.57 -2.25 47.76
C ILE A 27 -22.90 -3.12 46.67
N PHE A 28 -21.59 -2.95 46.43
CA PHE A 28 -20.81 -3.91 45.63
C PHE A 28 -19.67 -4.57 46.43
N ASN A 29 -19.97 -4.97 47.67
CA ASN A 29 -19.23 -6.04 48.36
C ASN A 29 -20.06 -7.33 48.32
N SER A 30 -20.21 -7.87 47.12
CA SER A 30 -20.56 -9.27 46.89
C SER A 30 -19.45 -9.90 46.08
N THR A 31 -18.52 -10.56 46.78
CA THR A 31 -17.66 -11.64 46.28
C THR A 31 -17.35 -11.60 44.78
N ILE A 32 -16.48 -10.69 44.35
CA ILE A 32 -15.76 -10.89 43.09
C ILE A 32 -14.65 -11.90 43.43
N SER A 33 -14.99 -13.18 43.22
CA SER A 33 -14.02 -14.22 42.91
C SER A 33 -12.93 -13.61 42.02
N GLN A 34 -11.66 -13.75 42.40
CA GLN A 34 -10.56 -13.65 41.46
C GLN A 34 -10.82 -14.66 40.34
N GLY A 35 -11.53 -14.23 39.29
CA GLY A 35 -11.67 -14.98 38.08
C GLY A 35 -10.27 -15.15 37.50
N ALA A 36 -9.71 -16.35 37.67
CA ALA A 36 -8.43 -16.71 37.09
C ALA A 36 -8.43 -16.32 35.60
N VAL A 37 -7.45 -15.52 35.18
CA VAL A 37 -7.16 -15.34 33.76
C VAL A 37 -7.04 -16.74 33.17
N PRO A 38 -7.84 -17.12 32.14
CA PRO A 38 -7.82 -18.48 31.64
C PRO A 38 -6.39 -18.85 31.24
N LYS A 39 -5.80 -19.85 31.91
CA LYS A 39 -4.49 -20.39 31.51
C LYS A 39 -4.62 -20.86 30.07
N VAL A 40 -3.94 -20.19 29.15
CA VAL A 40 -3.95 -20.57 27.73
C VAL A 40 -3.40 -21.99 27.61
N LYS A 41 -4.27 -22.95 27.25
CA LYS A 41 -3.87 -24.35 27.04
C LYS A 41 -3.17 -24.48 25.68
N TYR A 42 -1.84 -24.53 25.74
CA TYR A 42 -1.01 -24.82 24.58
C TYR A 42 -1.07 -26.31 24.22
N VAL A 43 -0.90 -26.60 22.92
CA VAL A 43 -1.02 -27.94 22.36
C VAL A 43 0.37 -28.56 22.19
N THR A 44 0.52 -29.84 22.51
CA THR A 44 1.77 -30.58 22.23
C THR A 44 1.86 -30.97 20.76
N ALA A 45 3.04 -31.37 20.29
CA ALA A 45 3.21 -31.87 18.94
C ALA A 45 2.33 -33.09 18.65
N GLU A 46 2.27 -34.05 19.57
CA GLU A 46 1.41 -35.24 19.47
C GLU A 46 -0.08 -34.89 19.41
N GLU A 47 -0.55 -34.01 20.30
CA GLU A 47 -1.95 -33.55 20.32
C GLU A 47 -2.32 -32.80 19.03
N PHE A 48 -1.39 -32.01 18.48
CA PHE A 48 -1.61 -31.28 17.24
C PHE A 48 -1.80 -32.24 16.06
N VAL A 49 -0.89 -33.21 15.89
CA VAL A 49 -1.00 -34.22 14.83
C VAL A 49 -2.29 -35.02 14.99
N GLN A 50 -2.64 -35.44 16.21
CA GLN A 50 -3.91 -36.14 16.48
C GLN A 50 -5.11 -35.33 16.01
N LYS A 51 -5.23 -34.08 16.47
CA LYS A 51 -6.37 -33.21 16.13
C LYS A 51 -6.50 -32.99 14.62
N VAL A 52 -5.38 -32.69 13.96
CA VAL A 52 -5.37 -32.46 12.51
C VAL A 52 -5.71 -33.76 11.76
N PHE A 53 -5.09 -34.89 12.10
CA PHE A 53 -5.26 -36.13 11.36
C PHE A 53 -6.67 -36.70 11.51
N VAL A 54 -7.24 -36.62 12.71
CA VAL A 54 -8.63 -37.00 12.94
C VAL A 54 -9.58 -36.09 12.16
N ALA A 55 -9.38 -34.76 12.22
CA ALA A 55 -10.25 -33.82 11.50
C ALA A 55 -10.19 -33.99 9.98
N LEU A 56 -9.04 -34.42 9.45
CA LEU A 56 -8.83 -34.72 8.04
C LEU A 56 -9.19 -36.17 7.67
N LYS A 57 -9.73 -36.96 8.61
CA LYS A 57 -10.10 -38.37 8.44
C LYS A 57 -8.93 -39.25 7.93
N ILE A 58 -7.71 -38.90 8.34
CA ILE A 58 -6.49 -39.68 8.05
C ILE A 58 -6.39 -40.87 9.00
N ILE A 59 -6.85 -40.68 10.24
CA ILE A 59 -6.89 -41.67 11.31
C ILE A 59 -8.19 -41.54 12.11
N ASN A 60 -8.54 -42.59 12.85
CA ASN A 60 -9.57 -42.57 13.89
C ASN A 60 -9.00 -42.12 15.24
N HIS A 61 -9.87 -41.73 16.18
CA HIS A 61 -9.48 -41.22 17.51
C HIS A 61 -8.58 -42.18 18.32
N SER A 62 -8.63 -43.48 18.07
CA SER A 62 -7.90 -44.52 18.79
C SER A 62 -6.54 -44.89 18.20
N GLN A 63 -6.18 -44.37 17.03
CA GLN A 63 -4.93 -44.74 16.33
C GLN A 63 -3.77 -43.82 16.72
N ASP A 64 -2.53 -44.35 16.71
CA ASP A 64 -1.32 -43.57 17.00
C ASP A 64 -1.03 -42.55 15.87
N PRO A 65 -1.14 -41.25 16.14
CA PRO A 65 -0.95 -40.21 15.13
C PRO A 65 0.49 -40.14 14.63
N LEU A 66 1.47 -40.38 15.49
CA LEU A 66 2.87 -40.12 15.17
C LEU A 66 3.46 -41.20 14.28
N SER A 67 3.08 -42.47 14.50
CA SER A 67 3.46 -43.56 13.59
C SER A 67 2.93 -43.31 12.17
N LYS A 68 1.68 -42.86 12.04
CA LYS A 68 1.12 -42.50 10.74
C LYS A 68 1.82 -41.28 10.13
N ALA A 69 2.12 -40.26 10.93
CA ALA A 69 2.81 -39.06 10.45
C ALA A 69 4.26 -39.34 10.00
N LYS A 70 4.96 -40.28 10.65
CA LYS A 70 6.27 -40.77 10.22
C LYS A 70 6.18 -41.51 8.88
N LEU A 71 5.20 -42.41 8.73
CA LEU A 71 4.96 -43.13 7.46
C LEU A 71 4.70 -42.17 6.31
N LEU A 72 3.91 -41.12 6.55
CA LEU A 72 3.62 -40.07 5.57
C LEU A 72 4.78 -39.08 5.38
N LYS A 73 5.89 -39.20 6.12
CA LYS A 73 7.06 -38.30 6.07
C LYS A 73 6.70 -36.83 6.25
N VAL A 74 5.82 -36.52 7.21
CA VAL A 74 5.33 -35.14 7.45
C VAL A 74 5.88 -34.50 8.72
N LEU A 75 6.68 -35.22 9.52
CA LEU A 75 7.28 -34.68 10.74
C LEU A 75 8.62 -34.00 10.43
N PRO A 76 8.89 -32.79 10.98
CA PRO A 76 10.20 -32.16 10.86
C PRO A 76 11.26 -32.92 11.66
N ALA A 77 12.53 -32.76 11.25
CA ALA A 77 13.66 -33.38 11.94
C ALA A 77 13.72 -32.96 13.43
N ASN A 78 14.05 -33.92 14.30
CA ASN A 78 14.22 -33.71 15.75
C ASN A 78 12.99 -33.20 16.51
N LEU A 79 11.76 -33.44 16.00
CA LEU A 79 10.54 -33.07 16.72
C LEU A 79 10.36 -33.93 17.99
N ASN A 80 10.42 -33.30 19.16
CA ASN A 80 10.03 -33.95 20.41
C ASN A 80 8.50 -33.99 20.54
N LYS A 81 7.91 -35.19 20.58
CA LYS A 81 6.45 -35.39 20.60
C LYS A 81 5.73 -34.73 21.79
N LYS A 82 6.38 -34.67 22.96
CA LYS A 82 5.80 -34.06 24.18
C LYS A 82 6.03 -32.55 24.27
N SER A 83 6.84 -31.98 23.37
CA SER A 83 7.09 -30.54 23.37
C SER A 83 5.87 -29.76 22.87
N ILE A 84 5.73 -28.53 23.36
CA ILE A 84 4.68 -27.62 22.89
C ILE A 84 4.98 -27.26 21.43
N ILE A 85 3.98 -27.42 20.56
CA ILE A 85 4.19 -27.16 19.14
C ILE A 85 4.28 -25.67 18.85
N THR A 86 5.26 -25.30 18.02
CA THR A 86 5.41 -23.95 17.49
C THR A 86 4.64 -23.78 16.17
N LYS A 87 4.31 -22.53 15.82
CA LYS A 87 3.63 -22.20 14.57
C LYS A 87 4.42 -22.64 13.34
N ALA A 88 5.76 -22.57 13.36
CA ALA A 88 6.62 -23.06 12.29
C ALA A 88 6.55 -24.58 12.12
N GLN A 89 6.65 -25.34 13.22
CA GLN A 89 6.53 -26.81 13.18
C GLN A 89 5.13 -27.26 12.73
N ALA A 90 4.08 -26.61 13.22
CA ALA A 90 2.71 -26.87 12.78
C ALA A 90 2.53 -26.60 11.28
N SER A 91 3.12 -25.51 10.78
CA SER A 91 3.09 -25.16 9.36
C SER A 91 3.78 -26.23 8.50
N TYR A 92 4.92 -26.74 8.94
CA TYR A 92 5.62 -27.84 8.28
C TYR A 92 4.74 -29.08 8.16
N ILE A 93 4.21 -29.54 9.29
CA ILE A 93 3.38 -30.76 9.35
C ILE A 93 2.18 -30.63 8.42
N LEU A 94 1.49 -29.48 8.46
CA LEU A 94 0.31 -29.23 7.62
C LEU A 94 0.65 -29.22 6.13
N TRP A 95 1.68 -28.47 5.73
CA TRP A 95 2.07 -28.37 4.33
C TRP A 95 2.46 -29.73 3.75
N HIS A 96 3.31 -30.49 4.45
CA HIS A 96 3.73 -31.82 4.02
C HIS A 96 2.56 -32.82 4.03
N THR A 97 1.62 -32.70 4.97
CA THR A 97 0.39 -33.51 4.95
C THR A 97 -0.46 -33.23 3.71
N ILE A 98 -0.63 -31.96 3.33
CA ILE A 98 -1.36 -31.59 2.10
C ILE A 98 -0.65 -32.11 0.85
N GLN A 99 0.68 -32.04 0.80
CA GLN A 99 1.46 -32.51 -0.35
C GLN A 99 1.41 -34.02 -0.53
N ASN A 100 1.48 -34.77 0.57
CA ASN A 100 1.64 -36.23 0.54
C ASN A 100 0.30 -36.98 0.55
N LEU A 101 -0.84 -36.29 0.68
CA LEU A 101 -2.17 -36.88 0.58
C LEU A 101 -2.91 -36.36 -0.65
N GLU A 102 -3.07 -37.24 -1.63
CA GLU A 102 -3.64 -36.88 -2.94
C GLU A 102 -5.05 -36.30 -2.84
N SER A 103 -5.88 -36.78 -1.90
CA SER A 103 -7.23 -36.24 -1.65
C SER A 103 -7.20 -34.77 -1.19
N LEU A 104 -6.25 -34.40 -0.32
CA LEU A 104 -6.08 -33.02 0.15
C LEU A 104 -5.41 -32.15 -0.90
N LYS A 105 -4.44 -32.71 -1.63
CA LYS A 105 -3.74 -32.04 -2.72
C LYS A 105 -4.72 -31.58 -3.80
N GLN A 106 -5.59 -32.49 -4.27
CA GLN A 106 -6.61 -32.19 -5.27
C GLN A 106 -7.66 -31.20 -4.75
N LYS A 107 -8.02 -31.30 -3.46
CA LYS A 107 -9.01 -30.42 -2.84
C LYS A 107 -8.50 -28.98 -2.67
N LEU A 108 -7.28 -28.81 -2.17
CA LEU A 108 -6.77 -27.51 -1.69
C LEU A 108 -5.89 -26.79 -2.71
N LEU A 109 -5.15 -27.52 -3.55
CA LEU A 109 -4.20 -26.91 -4.47
C LEU A 109 -4.79 -26.76 -5.87
N PRO A 110 -4.65 -25.59 -6.51
CA PRO A 110 -5.00 -25.46 -7.91
C PRO A 110 -4.09 -26.31 -8.79
N ALA A 111 -4.66 -26.95 -9.80
CA ALA A 111 -3.94 -27.63 -10.87
C ALA A 111 -3.26 -26.63 -11.82
N LYS A 112 -3.88 -25.46 -12.03
CA LYS A 112 -3.32 -24.38 -12.84
C LYS A 112 -3.68 -23.02 -12.24
N THR A 113 -2.74 -22.09 -12.31
CA THR A 113 -2.97 -20.69 -11.91
C THR A 113 -2.68 -19.78 -13.09
N ASN A 114 -3.64 -18.92 -13.45
CA ASN A 114 -3.47 -17.90 -14.48
C ASN A 114 -3.50 -16.51 -13.85
N ILE A 115 -2.77 -15.57 -14.46
CA ILE A 115 -2.74 -14.17 -14.07
C ILE A 115 -3.53 -13.38 -15.11
N LEU A 116 -4.60 -12.72 -14.67
CA LEU A 116 -5.50 -11.96 -15.51
C LEU A 116 -5.47 -10.48 -15.11
N SER A 117 -5.70 -9.59 -16.08
CA SER A 117 -6.06 -8.21 -15.79
C SER A 117 -7.49 -8.14 -15.23
N CYS A 118 -7.86 -7.05 -14.54
CA CYS A 118 -9.25 -6.82 -14.16
C CYS A 118 -10.18 -6.78 -15.37
N TRP A 119 -9.66 -6.36 -16.53
CA TRP A 119 -10.39 -6.34 -17.78
C TRP A 119 -10.63 -7.75 -18.34
N ASP A 120 -9.59 -8.58 -18.37
CA ASP A 120 -9.69 -9.98 -18.81
C ASP A 120 -10.65 -10.78 -17.93
N TYR A 121 -10.58 -10.59 -16.61
CA TYR A 121 -11.54 -11.18 -15.68
C TYR A 121 -12.97 -10.78 -16.01
N TYR A 122 -13.21 -9.49 -16.25
CA TYR A 122 -14.52 -8.98 -16.63
C TYR A 122 -15.03 -9.60 -17.92
N ARG A 123 -14.18 -9.70 -18.94
CA ARG A 123 -14.54 -10.32 -20.22
C ARG A 123 -14.89 -11.80 -20.09
N GLN A 124 -14.16 -12.54 -19.25
CA GLN A 124 -14.38 -13.97 -19.07
C GLN A 124 -15.62 -14.29 -18.23
N THR A 125 -15.93 -13.45 -17.24
CA THR A 125 -16.94 -13.78 -16.21
C THR A 125 -18.18 -12.89 -16.25
N GLY A 126 -18.13 -11.75 -16.94
CA GLY A 126 -19.12 -10.69 -16.84
C GLY A 126 -19.16 -9.99 -15.48
N LYS A 127 -18.28 -10.37 -14.55
CA LYS A 127 -18.19 -9.85 -13.18
C LYS A 127 -17.04 -8.86 -13.07
N GLY A 128 -17.21 -7.85 -12.24
CA GLY A 128 -16.26 -6.76 -12.06
C GLY A 128 -16.86 -5.39 -12.38
N PHE A 129 -16.04 -4.36 -12.20
CA PHE A 129 -16.47 -2.95 -12.14
C PHE A 129 -15.91 -2.12 -13.30
N ILE A 130 -15.01 -2.68 -14.13
CA ILE A 130 -14.48 -1.96 -15.31
C ILE A 130 -15.57 -1.89 -16.38
N THR A 131 -16.03 -0.68 -16.68
CA THR A 131 -17.07 -0.39 -17.70
C THR A 131 -16.60 0.74 -18.60
N LYS A 132 -17.28 0.97 -19.73
CA LYS A 132 -16.99 2.10 -20.63
C LYS A 132 -17.09 3.48 -19.96
N LYS A 133 -17.83 3.61 -18.86
CA LYS A 133 -18.01 4.89 -18.14
C LYS A 133 -16.75 5.33 -17.38
N ILE A 134 -15.82 4.41 -17.15
CA ILE A 134 -14.58 4.71 -16.44
C ILE A 134 -13.59 5.41 -17.40
N PRO A 135 -12.97 6.53 -17.01
CA PRO A 135 -11.95 7.20 -17.82
C PRO A 135 -10.73 6.30 -18.07
N THR A 136 -9.96 6.57 -19.13
CA THR A 136 -8.80 5.74 -19.52
C THR A 136 -7.77 5.65 -18.39
N GLU A 137 -7.44 6.78 -17.79
CA GLU A 137 -6.54 6.87 -16.64
C GLU A 137 -6.97 6.00 -15.45
N ILE A 138 -8.27 5.97 -15.15
CA ILE A 138 -8.82 5.22 -14.02
C ILE A 138 -8.86 3.73 -14.37
N ALA A 139 -9.17 3.40 -15.63
CA ALA A 139 -9.07 2.04 -16.14
C ALA A 139 -7.64 1.49 -16.00
N LEU A 140 -6.63 2.31 -16.31
CA LEU A 140 -5.22 1.98 -16.15
C LEU A 140 -4.82 1.75 -14.68
N LEU A 141 -5.32 2.57 -13.75
CA LEU A 141 -5.08 2.39 -12.32
C LEU A 141 -5.55 1.04 -11.78
N TYR A 142 -6.62 0.46 -12.35
CA TYR A 142 -7.07 -0.88 -11.96
C TYR A 142 -6.06 -2.00 -12.28
N TYR A 143 -5.04 -1.75 -13.10
CA TYR A 143 -3.94 -2.71 -13.30
C TYR A 143 -2.99 -2.80 -12.10
N ASN A 144 -3.16 -1.94 -11.08
CA ASN A 144 -2.58 -2.13 -9.76
C ASN A 144 -3.11 -3.39 -9.06
N PHE A 145 -4.26 -3.92 -9.50
CA PHE A 145 -4.74 -5.22 -9.04
C PHE A 145 -4.32 -6.33 -9.99
N VAL A 146 -4.03 -7.47 -9.38
CA VAL A 146 -3.81 -8.74 -10.05
C VAL A 146 -5.04 -9.59 -9.80
N VAL A 147 -5.60 -10.16 -10.86
CA VAL A 147 -6.59 -11.24 -10.72
C VAL A 147 -5.87 -12.57 -10.88
N ILE A 148 -5.96 -13.41 -9.87
CA ILE A 148 -5.40 -14.77 -9.86
C ILE A 148 -6.56 -15.74 -10.08
N GLU A 149 -6.59 -16.39 -11.24
CA GLU A 149 -7.50 -17.48 -11.55
C GLU A 149 -6.86 -18.79 -11.10
N LYS A 150 -7.47 -19.46 -10.12
CA LYS A 150 -7.07 -20.76 -9.59
C LYS A 150 -8.02 -21.82 -10.16
N ILE A 151 -7.51 -22.72 -10.99
CA ILE A 151 -8.26 -23.81 -11.64
C ILE A 151 -7.94 -25.12 -10.92
N TYR A 152 -8.96 -25.81 -10.43
CA TYR A 152 -8.85 -27.08 -9.71
C TYR A 152 -9.05 -28.27 -10.64
N LYS A 153 -8.67 -29.47 -10.19
CA LYS A 153 -8.65 -30.68 -11.02
C LYS A 153 -10.04 -31.10 -11.52
N ASP A 154 -11.08 -30.79 -10.75
CA ASP A 154 -12.50 -30.99 -11.09
C ASP A 154 -13.05 -29.93 -12.07
N GLY A 155 -12.23 -28.98 -12.51
CA GLY A 155 -12.61 -27.88 -13.40
C GLY A 155 -13.19 -26.66 -12.66
N HIS A 156 -13.38 -26.73 -11.34
CA HIS A 156 -13.82 -25.59 -10.55
C HIS A 156 -12.81 -24.44 -10.66
N LYS A 157 -13.31 -23.21 -10.80
CA LYS A 157 -12.50 -22.00 -10.92
C LYS A 157 -12.77 -21.04 -9.77
N LYS A 158 -11.71 -20.58 -9.14
CA LYS A 158 -11.73 -19.55 -8.11
C LYS A 158 -10.95 -18.33 -8.58
N TYR A 159 -11.56 -17.15 -8.47
CA TYR A 159 -10.92 -15.88 -8.78
C TYR A 159 -10.67 -15.12 -7.48
N VAL A 160 -9.43 -14.66 -7.28
CA VAL A 160 -9.04 -13.82 -6.15
C VAL A 160 -8.28 -12.62 -6.66
N PHE A 161 -8.45 -11.49 -5.98
CA PHE A 161 -7.81 -10.23 -6.34
C PHE A 161 -6.76 -9.89 -5.28
N VAL A 162 -5.61 -9.39 -5.73
CA VAL A 162 -4.51 -8.93 -4.89
C VAL A 162 -4.07 -7.55 -5.37
N TRP A 163 -3.82 -6.61 -4.45
CA TRP A 163 -3.19 -5.35 -4.80
C TRP A 163 -1.67 -5.54 -4.91
N ASN A 164 -1.14 -5.40 -6.12
CA ASN A 164 0.28 -5.57 -6.43
C ASN A 164 0.64 -4.71 -7.64
N PRO A 165 0.97 -3.42 -7.44
CA PRO A 165 1.22 -2.49 -8.53
C PRO A 165 2.53 -2.79 -9.26
N TYR A 166 2.72 -2.13 -10.41
CA TYR A 166 3.97 -2.23 -11.15
C TYR A 166 5.04 -1.33 -10.54
N THR A 167 6.30 -1.77 -10.60
CA THR A 167 7.42 -1.04 -9.98
C THR A 167 7.57 0.39 -10.53
N LYS A 168 7.19 0.61 -11.79
CA LYS A 168 7.25 1.92 -12.46
C LYS A 168 5.91 2.66 -12.52
N ALA A 169 4.84 2.10 -11.95
CA ALA A 169 3.52 2.75 -12.00
C ALA A 169 2.68 2.47 -10.77
N ARG A 170 2.30 3.56 -10.10
CA ARG A 170 1.36 3.54 -8.97
C ARG A 170 0.25 4.56 -9.14
N THR A 171 0.53 5.65 -9.86
CA THR A 171 -0.37 6.78 -10.08
C THR A 171 -0.92 6.80 -11.50
N GLN A 172 -1.96 7.60 -11.72
CA GLN A 172 -2.54 7.82 -13.06
C GLN A 172 -1.48 8.36 -14.03
N ASP A 173 -0.67 9.32 -13.59
CA ASP A 173 0.33 9.96 -14.43
C ASP A 173 1.45 9.00 -14.83
N ASP A 174 1.85 8.10 -13.93
CA ASP A 174 2.82 7.05 -14.25
C ASP A 174 2.29 6.17 -15.41
N TYR A 175 1.05 5.71 -15.30
CA TYR A 175 0.43 4.88 -16.34
C TYR A 175 0.27 5.64 -17.65
N MET A 176 -0.20 6.89 -17.60
CA MET A 176 -0.36 7.72 -18.80
C MET A 176 1.00 7.99 -19.47
N LYS A 177 2.06 8.19 -18.70
CA LYS A 177 3.43 8.32 -19.21
C LYS A 177 3.90 7.02 -19.86
N LEU A 178 3.70 5.87 -19.22
CA LEU A 178 4.07 4.57 -19.78
C LEU A 178 3.36 4.30 -21.11
N VAL A 179 2.05 4.59 -21.19
CA VAL A 179 1.27 4.44 -22.43
C VAL A 179 1.80 5.36 -23.52
N ARG A 180 2.05 6.63 -23.20
CA ARG A 180 2.61 7.61 -24.14
C ARG A 180 3.97 7.16 -24.67
N ASP A 181 4.87 6.75 -23.79
CA ASP A 181 6.22 6.30 -24.15
C ASP A 181 6.17 5.04 -25.02
N PHE A 182 5.26 4.10 -24.73
CA PHE A 182 5.06 2.89 -25.52
C PHE A 182 4.57 3.21 -26.94
N ILE A 183 3.57 4.09 -27.07
CA ILE A 183 3.01 4.48 -28.37
C ILE A 183 4.02 5.28 -29.19
N ASN A 184 4.76 6.21 -28.57
CA ASN A 184 5.81 6.96 -29.26
C ASN A 184 6.87 6.03 -29.87
N LYS A 185 7.21 4.93 -29.17
CA LYS A 185 8.13 3.89 -29.67
C LYS A 185 7.48 2.92 -30.66
N ASN A 186 6.15 2.86 -30.72
CA ASN A 186 5.40 1.93 -31.56
C ASN A 186 4.20 2.63 -32.23
N PRO A 187 4.40 3.60 -33.13
CA PRO A 187 3.30 4.39 -33.70
C PRO A 187 2.22 3.54 -34.39
N GLN A 188 2.62 2.42 -35.02
CA GLN A 188 1.72 1.46 -35.67
C GLN A 188 0.75 0.74 -34.70
N LYS A 189 1.01 0.80 -33.39
CA LYS A 189 0.15 0.23 -32.34
C LYS A 189 -0.87 1.26 -31.81
N TYR A 190 -0.86 2.49 -32.31
CA TYR A 190 -1.87 3.52 -32.04
C TYR A 190 -3.16 3.24 -32.85
N LYS A 191 -3.86 2.17 -32.50
CA LYS A 191 -5.09 1.76 -33.16
C LYS A 191 -6.02 1.02 -32.21
N VAL A 192 -7.28 0.93 -32.58
CA VAL A 192 -8.20 -0.01 -31.93
C VAL A 192 -7.78 -1.42 -32.33
N ALA A 193 -7.49 -2.25 -31.34
CA ALA A 193 -7.07 -3.64 -31.54
C ALA A 193 -7.60 -4.46 -30.38
N LEU A 194 -8.74 -5.14 -30.58
CA LEU A 194 -9.33 -6.00 -29.57
C LEU A 194 -8.59 -7.34 -29.51
N ARG A 195 -8.55 -7.99 -28.33
CA ARG A 195 -8.15 -9.40 -28.32
C ARG A 195 -9.22 -10.23 -28.99
N GLU A 196 -8.79 -11.21 -29.77
CA GLU A 196 -9.67 -12.16 -30.43
C GLU A 196 -10.52 -12.87 -29.38
N ASN A 197 -11.83 -12.87 -29.60
CA ASN A 197 -12.76 -13.68 -28.83
C ASN A 197 -13.48 -14.56 -29.84
N THR A 198 -13.24 -15.87 -29.79
CA THR A 198 -13.80 -16.86 -30.72
C THR A 198 -15.31 -17.11 -30.48
N LYS A 199 -15.97 -16.30 -29.64
CA LYS A 199 -17.39 -16.40 -29.27
C LYS A 199 -18.14 -15.12 -29.60
N THR A 200 -19.39 -15.25 -30.06
CA THR A 200 -20.36 -14.15 -30.17
C THR A 200 -20.49 -13.42 -28.82
N LEU A 201 -20.43 -12.08 -28.85
CA LEU A 201 -20.52 -11.25 -27.66
C LEU A 201 -21.93 -11.34 -27.03
N SER A 202 -22.06 -11.18 -25.72
CA SER A 202 -23.40 -11.01 -25.13
C SER A 202 -23.86 -9.56 -25.31
N VAL A 203 -25.16 -9.34 -25.49
CA VAL A 203 -25.75 -7.99 -25.59
C VAL A 203 -25.42 -7.14 -24.35
N ASP A 204 -25.46 -7.73 -23.16
CA ASP A 204 -25.06 -7.07 -21.92
C ASP A 204 -23.59 -6.63 -21.92
N TYR A 205 -22.70 -7.46 -22.45
CA TYR A 205 -21.29 -7.11 -22.62
C TYR A 205 -21.15 -5.94 -23.57
N ILE A 206 -21.83 -5.99 -24.73
CA ILE A 206 -21.82 -4.91 -25.72
C ILE A 206 -22.25 -3.59 -25.07
N LYS A 207 -23.37 -3.59 -24.34
CA LYS A 207 -23.91 -2.40 -23.69
C LYS A 207 -22.99 -1.79 -22.63
N LYS A 208 -22.29 -2.64 -21.86
CA LYS A 208 -21.41 -2.20 -20.77
C LYS A 208 -20.02 -1.76 -21.24
N VAL A 209 -19.56 -2.30 -22.38
CA VAL A 209 -18.19 -2.13 -22.87
C VAL A 209 -18.09 -1.17 -24.04
N PHE A 210 -19.08 -1.06 -24.91
CA PHE A 210 -18.93 -0.27 -26.14
C PHE A 210 -19.61 1.08 -25.98
N PRO A 211 -18.95 2.22 -26.30
CA PRO A 211 -19.67 3.48 -26.48
C PRO A 211 -20.70 3.26 -27.61
N ILE A 212 -22.00 3.38 -27.28
CA ILE A 212 -23.09 3.06 -28.21
C ILE A 212 -23.38 4.31 -29.02
N ILE A 213 -23.62 4.13 -30.32
CA ILE A 213 -23.96 5.22 -31.24
C ILE A 213 -25.33 4.91 -31.82
N ASP A 214 -26.33 5.48 -31.16
CA ASP A 214 -27.70 5.70 -31.63
C ASP A 214 -28.55 4.53 -32.15
N LYS A 215 -29.87 4.77 -32.15
CA LYS A 215 -30.89 3.90 -32.75
C LYS A 215 -30.62 3.82 -34.26
N SER A 216 -30.80 2.65 -34.87
CA SER A 216 -30.59 2.38 -36.31
C SER A 216 -31.16 3.45 -37.25
N ASN A 217 -32.27 4.09 -36.84
CA ASN A 217 -33.01 5.06 -37.64
C ASN A 217 -32.27 6.40 -37.90
N ASN A 218 -31.14 6.66 -37.24
CA ASN A 218 -30.35 7.88 -37.39
C ASN A 218 -28.98 7.68 -38.05
N LEU A 219 -28.59 6.46 -38.44
CA LEU A 219 -27.40 6.31 -39.27
C LEU A 219 -27.75 6.73 -40.70
N PRO A 220 -26.96 7.64 -41.32
CA PRO A 220 -27.11 7.92 -42.75
C PRO A 220 -27.08 6.59 -43.51
N SER A 221 -28.07 6.34 -44.37
CA SER A 221 -28.17 5.13 -45.20
C SER A 221 -26.86 4.83 -45.94
N THR A 222 -26.10 5.89 -46.26
CA THR A 222 -24.76 5.84 -46.84
C THR A 222 -23.70 5.20 -45.94
N ILE A 223 -23.73 5.35 -44.61
CA ILE A 223 -22.78 4.70 -43.69
C ILE A 223 -23.13 3.23 -43.51
N PHE A 224 -24.42 2.91 -43.36
CA PHE A 224 -24.89 1.51 -43.32
C PHE A 224 -24.49 0.78 -44.60
N ASN A 225 -24.80 1.36 -45.76
CA ASN A 225 -24.41 0.82 -47.06
C ASN A 225 -22.89 0.77 -47.24
N LYS A 226 -22.10 1.74 -46.75
CA LYS A 226 -20.63 1.71 -46.85
C LYS A 226 -19.99 0.66 -45.94
N VAL A 227 -20.44 0.50 -44.71
CA VAL A 227 -19.92 -0.54 -43.79
C VAL A 227 -20.28 -1.91 -44.34
N TYR A 228 -21.54 -2.09 -44.76
CA TYR A 228 -22.01 -3.30 -45.43
C TYR A 228 -21.21 -3.60 -46.71
N GLN A 229 -21.09 -2.64 -47.63
CA GLN A 229 -20.28 -2.78 -48.84
C GLN A 229 -18.79 -3.04 -48.54
N SER A 230 -18.21 -2.43 -47.50
CA SER A 230 -16.80 -2.63 -47.14
C SER A 230 -16.51 -3.99 -46.50
N VAL A 231 -17.48 -4.53 -45.75
CA VAL A 231 -17.36 -5.85 -45.09
C VAL A 231 -17.60 -6.97 -46.11
N TYR A 232 -18.46 -6.74 -47.09
CA TYR A 232 -18.86 -7.72 -48.11
C TYR A 232 -18.30 -7.41 -49.51
N GLN A 233 -17.16 -6.71 -49.62
CA GLN A 233 -16.53 -6.49 -50.93
C GLN A 233 -16.27 -7.86 -51.60
N ASN A 234 -17.11 -8.18 -52.58
CA ASN A 234 -17.14 -9.36 -53.48
C ASN A 234 -18.16 -10.46 -53.20
N THR A 235 -19.17 -10.28 -52.34
CA THR A 235 -20.35 -11.18 -52.33
C THR A 235 -21.63 -10.40 -52.14
N TYR A 236 -22.48 -10.40 -53.18
CA TYR A 236 -23.88 -10.01 -53.06
C TYR A 236 -24.55 -10.96 -52.07
N GLN A 237 -24.64 -10.57 -50.80
CA GLN A 237 -25.36 -11.34 -49.79
C GLN A 237 -26.26 -10.41 -49.00
N ASP A 238 -27.58 -10.60 -49.14
CA ASP A 238 -28.65 -9.84 -48.47
C ASP A 238 -28.38 -9.56 -46.98
N THR A 239 -29.05 -8.52 -46.46
CA THR A 239 -29.01 -8.09 -45.04
C THR A 239 -29.31 -9.21 -44.02
N GLU A 240 -29.82 -10.36 -44.48
CA GLU A 240 -30.05 -11.57 -43.69
C GLU A 240 -28.77 -12.27 -43.18
N ASN A 241 -27.59 -11.95 -43.73
CA ASN A 241 -26.32 -12.64 -43.38
C ASN A 241 -25.45 -11.92 -42.33
N VAL A 242 -25.90 -10.78 -41.76
CA VAL A 242 -25.17 -10.12 -40.66
C VAL A 242 -25.29 -10.99 -39.40
N VAL A 243 -24.17 -11.62 -39.02
CA VAL A 243 -24.12 -12.38 -37.78
C VAL A 243 -24.13 -11.42 -36.59
N LEU A 244 -25.23 -11.45 -35.85
CA LEU A 244 -25.40 -10.61 -34.67
C LEU A 244 -24.35 -10.91 -33.61
N ASN A 245 -24.01 -9.88 -32.86
CA ASN A 245 -23.05 -9.88 -31.76
C ASN A 245 -21.61 -10.25 -32.16
N GLN A 246 -21.23 -9.94 -33.41
CA GLN A 246 -19.86 -10.06 -33.91
C GLN A 246 -19.24 -8.70 -34.21
N LEU A 247 -17.90 -8.67 -34.21
CA LEU A 247 -17.10 -7.47 -34.45
C LEU A 247 -16.70 -7.39 -35.91
N TYR A 248 -16.98 -6.25 -36.54
CA TYR A 248 -16.62 -5.94 -37.90
C TYR A 248 -15.67 -4.74 -37.91
N THR A 249 -14.61 -4.78 -38.73
CA THR A 249 -13.64 -3.69 -38.85
C THR A 249 -13.68 -3.11 -40.26
N ALA A 250 -13.89 -1.81 -40.38
CA ALA A 250 -13.93 -1.08 -41.65
C ALA A 250 -13.32 0.32 -41.45
N ASN A 251 -12.37 0.73 -42.29
CA ASN A 251 -11.71 2.05 -42.23
C ASN A 251 -11.19 2.41 -40.82
N ASP A 252 -10.47 1.48 -40.16
CA ASP A 252 -9.97 1.61 -38.77
C ASP A 252 -11.05 1.86 -37.69
N GLN A 253 -12.31 1.62 -38.02
CA GLN A 253 -13.44 1.70 -37.11
C GLN A 253 -14.00 0.32 -36.87
N VAL A 254 -14.33 0.03 -35.61
CA VAL A 254 -14.87 -1.27 -35.19
C VAL A 254 -16.34 -1.13 -34.86
N TYR A 255 -17.16 -2.00 -35.46
CA TYR A 255 -18.61 -2.04 -35.37
C TYR A 255 -19.08 -3.36 -34.78
N CYS A 256 -20.23 -3.35 -34.09
CA CYS A 256 -20.91 -4.54 -33.60
C CYS A 256 -22.42 -4.36 -33.74
N TYR A 257 -23.08 -5.26 -34.46
CA TYR A 257 -24.54 -5.26 -34.64
C TYR A 257 -25.20 -6.18 -33.62
N PHE A 258 -26.27 -5.74 -32.96
CA PHE A 258 -26.97 -6.54 -31.95
C PHE A 258 -28.44 -6.19 -31.89
N LEU A 259 -29.27 -7.13 -31.41
CA LEU A 259 -30.69 -6.88 -31.16
C LEU A 259 -30.91 -6.49 -29.69
N GLU A 260 -31.70 -5.44 -29.47
CA GLU A 260 -32.21 -5.04 -28.16
C GLU A 260 -33.68 -4.69 -28.31
N ASP A 261 -34.55 -5.34 -27.55
CA ASP A 261 -36.02 -5.17 -27.62
C ASP A 261 -36.58 -5.35 -29.05
N LYS A 262 -36.03 -6.33 -29.79
CA LYS A 262 -36.33 -6.60 -31.22
C LYS A 262 -35.93 -5.47 -32.20
N ILE A 263 -35.17 -4.48 -31.74
CA ILE A 263 -34.63 -3.39 -32.57
C ILE A 263 -33.15 -3.67 -32.86
N LEU A 264 -32.77 -3.62 -34.13
CA LEU A 264 -31.36 -3.70 -34.55
C LEU A 264 -30.62 -2.43 -34.10
N LYS A 265 -29.52 -2.61 -33.38
CA LYS A 265 -28.64 -1.52 -32.92
C LYS A 265 -27.22 -1.78 -33.37
N VAL A 266 -26.46 -0.69 -33.52
CA VAL A 266 -25.04 -0.74 -33.84
C VAL A 266 -24.24 -0.08 -32.73
N ALA A 267 -23.21 -0.77 -32.26
CA ALA A 267 -22.18 -0.20 -31.41
C ALA A 267 -20.95 0.10 -32.27
N LYS A 268 -20.34 1.27 -32.08
CA LYS A 268 -19.12 1.65 -32.80
C LYS A 268 -18.07 2.16 -31.81
N ILE A 269 -16.86 1.61 -31.90
CA ILE A 269 -15.73 2.03 -31.07
C ILE A 269 -15.13 3.30 -31.66
N GLN A 270 -15.33 4.42 -30.98
CA GLN A 270 -14.69 5.71 -31.29
C GLN A 270 -14.47 6.50 -30.01
N ASN A 271 -13.68 7.57 -30.08
CA ASN A 271 -13.48 8.48 -28.95
C ASN A 271 -14.81 9.05 -28.46
N PHE A 272 -14.97 9.16 -27.15
CA PHE A 272 -16.21 9.62 -26.52
C PHE A 272 -15.93 10.37 -25.23
N LYS A 273 -16.94 11.11 -24.74
CA LYS A 273 -16.90 11.74 -23.43
C LYS A 273 -17.55 10.85 -22.38
N THR A 274 -16.99 10.83 -21.18
CA THR A 274 -17.59 10.15 -20.04
C THR A 274 -17.54 11.03 -18.81
N SER A 275 -18.58 10.93 -17.98
CA SER A 275 -18.61 11.56 -16.66
C SER A 275 -18.20 10.55 -15.61
N PHE A 276 -17.23 10.91 -14.78
CA PHE A 276 -16.83 10.11 -13.62
C PHE A 276 -16.71 11.05 -12.42
N LEU A 277 -17.56 10.82 -11.42
CA LEU A 277 -17.61 11.58 -10.17
C LEU A 277 -17.77 13.10 -10.34
N GLY A 278 -18.64 13.51 -11.26
CA GLY A 278 -18.93 14.92 -11.50
C GLY A 278 -17.88 15.64 -12.35
N LYS A 279 -16.87 14.93 -12.85
CA LYS A 279 -15.89 15.45 -13.81
C LYS A 279 -16.05 14.76 -15.16
N GLU A 280 -15.95 15.57 -16.22
CA GLU A 280 -15.95 15.10 -17.61
C GLU A 280 -14.55 14.71 -18.07
N TYR A 281 -14.48 13.61 -18.82
CA TYR A 281 -13.25 13.04 -19.35
C TYR A 281 -13.40 12.71 -20.83
N ASN A 282 -12.33 12.93 -21.60
CA ASN A 282 -12.24 12.50 -22.99
C ASN A 282 -11.53 11.14 -23.06
N VAL A 283 -12.25 10.11 -23.50
CA VAL A 283 -11.69 8.76 -23.66
C VAL A 283 -11.16 8.60 -25.08
N ASN A 284 -9.85 8.34 -25.19
CA ASN A 284 -9.21 7.98 -26.46
C ASN A 284 -9.10 6.45 -26.56
N VAL A 285 -9.98 5.83 -27.35
CA VAL A 285 -10.07 4.36 -27.47
C VAL A 285 -8.80 3.73 -28.04
N LYS A 286 -7.97 4.49 -28.78
CA LYS A 286 -6.69 4.02 -29.31
C LYS A 286 -5.59 3.96 -28.26
N LEU A 287 -5.73 4.69 -27.15
CA LEU A 287 -4.79 4.71 -26.01
C LEU A 287 -5.27 3.89 -24.81
N ASP A 288 -6.46 3.31 -24.91
CA ASP A 288 -7.12 2.69 -23.78
C ASP A 288 -6.90 1.16 -23.79
N PRO A 289 -6.42 0.56 -22.68
CA PRO A 289 -6.13 -0.87 -22.64
C PRO A 289 -7.37 -1.74 -22.86
N ARG A 290 -8.59 -1.21 -22.67
CA ARG A 290 -9.84 -1.95 -22.92
C ARG A 290 -10.05 -2.25 -24.40
N TRP A 291 -9.60 -1.35 -25.28
CA TRP A 291 -9.78 -1.45 -26.73
C TRP A 291 -8.46 -1.49 -27.53
N ASN A 292 -7.31 -1.50 -26.85
CA ASN A 292 -6.00 -1.66 -27.44
C ASN A 292 -5.21 -2.76 -26.69
N LYS A 293 -5.25 -3.99 -27.24
CA LYS A 293 -4.56 -5.17 -26.70
C LYS A 293 -3.07 -4.98 -26.56
N PHE A 294 -2.44 -4.19 -27.43
CA PHE A 294 -1.00 -3.98 -27.38
C PHE A 294 -0.59 -3.16 -26.15
N ILE A 295 -1.40 -2.16 -25.79
CA ILE A 295 -1.20 -1.38 -24.57
C ILE A 295 -1.43 -2.27 -23.34
N GLU A 296 -2.50 -3.06 -23.35
CA GLU A 296 -2.77 -4.00 -22.27
C GLU A 296 -1.62 -5.01 -22.09
N ASP A 297 -1.14 -5.64 -23.17
CA ASP A 297 -0.01 -6.57 -23.17
C ASP A 297 1.26 -5.91 -22.65
N TYR A 298 1.53 -4.68 -23.09
CA TYR A 298 2.66 -3.91 -22.62
C TYR A 298 2.59 -3.70 -21.10
N ILE A 299 1.47 -3.22 -20.58
CA ILE A 299 1.28 -3.01 -19.15
C ILE A 299 1.41 -4.33 -18.39
N MET A 300 0.77 -5.39 -18.87
CA MET A 300 0.82 -6.72 -18.26
C MET A 300 2.23 -7.32 -18.25
N SER A 301 3.09 -6.94 -19.19
CA SER A 301 4.50 -7.37 -19.24
C SER A 301 5.43 -6.65 -18.24
N LEU A 302 4.97 -5.56 -17.62
CA LEU A 302 5.79 -4.79 -16.69
C LEU A 302 6.07 -5.57 -15.39
N LYS A 303 7.23 -5.28 -14.80
CA LYS A 303 7.61 -5.86 -13.51
C LYS A 303 6.73 -5.34 -12.38
N ARG A 304 6.19 -6.26 -11.58
CA ARG A 304 5.44 -5.95 -10.34
C ARG A 304 6.36 -5.83 -9.14
N ASP A 305 5.88 -5.13 -8.10
CA ASP A 305 6.59 -4.98 -6.84
C ASP A 305 6.86 -6.32 -6.15
N PHE A 306 5.87 -7.21 -6.20
CA PHE A 306 5.93 -8.50 -5.57
C PHE A 306 5.72 -9.61 -6.61
N PRO A 307 6.29 -10.81 -6.39
CA PRO A 307 5.84 -12.02 -7.08
C PRO A 307 4.32 -12.20 -6.99
N VAL A 308 3.73 -12.96 -7.92
CA VAL A 308 2.29 -13.26 -7.92
C VAL A 308 1.96 -14.64 -7.32
N ASN A 309 2.98 -15.39 -6.92
CA ASN A 309 2.88 -16.66 -6.23
C ASN A 309 3.11 -16.48 -4.71
N HIS A 310 3.15 -17.58 -3.96
CA HIS A 310 3.41 -17.61 -2.50
C HIS A 310 4.68 -16.85 -2.06
N GLU A 311 5.70 -16.70 -2.91
CA GLU A 311 6.94 -15.99 -2.59
C GLU A 311 6.72 -14.50 -2.28
N ARG A 312 5.58 -13.93 -2.71
CA ARG A 312 5.22 -12.54 -2.40
C ARG A 312 5.21 -12.25 -0.91
N PHE A 313 4.90 -13.24 -0.09
CA PHE A 313 4.89 -13.07 1.36
C PHE A 313 6.29 -12.88 1.96
N LYS A 314 7.37 -13.20 1.23
CA LYS A 314 8.74 -12.83 1.65
C LYS A 314 8.94 -11.33 1.78
N TYR A 315 8.17 -10.55 1.01
CA TYR A 315 8.22 -9.10 0.99
C TYR A 315 7.20 -8.45 1.94
N ILE A 316 6.16 -9.19 2.32
CA ILE A 316 5.05 -8.68 3.14
C ILE A 316 5.24 -9.04 4.63
N VAL A 317 5.77 -10.23 4.91
CA VAL A 317 5.98 -10.76 6.27
C VAL A 317 7.39 -10.42 6.74
N ALA A 318 7.51 -9.71 7.86
CA ALA A 318 8.75 -9.13 8.32
C ALA A 318 9.74 -10.14 8.92
N ASP A 319 9.26 -11.22 9.54
CA ASP A 319 10.08 -12.19 10.26
C ASP A 319 10.31 -13.50 9.50
N ILE A 320 9.90 -13.56 8.23
CA ILE A 320 10.05 -14.76 7.41
C ILE A 320 11.53 -15.18 7.25
N PHE A 321 12.43 -14.22 7.00
CA PHE A 321 13.85 -14.48 6.87
C PHE A 321 14.55 -14.80 8.20
N SER A 322 13.91 -14.49 9.34
CA SER A 322 14.38 -14.93 10.66
C SER A 322 13.93 -16.36 11.02
N THR A 323 13.07 -16.96 10.20
CA THR A 323 12.60 -18.33 10.38
C THR A 323 13.61 -19.31 9.77
N PRO A 324 13.88 -20.48 10.39
CA PRO A 324 14.74 -21.50 9.79
C PRO A 324 14.29 -21.87 8.38
N VAL A 325 15.24 -22.02 7.45
CA VAL A 325 15.00 -22.22 6.01
C VAL A 325 14.08 -23.42 5.75
N SER A 326 14.21 -24.49 6.52
CA SER A 326 13.39 -25.71 6.43
C SER A 326 11.89 -25.47 6.65
N PHE A 327 11.50 -24.38 7.30
CA PHE A 327 10.10 -24.04 7.59
C PHE A 327 9.52 -22.94 6.69
N GLN A 328 10.38 -22.17 6.00
CA GLN A 328 9.95 -20.98 5.26
C GLN A 328 8.94 -21.32 4.15
N GLU A 329 9.24 -22.31 3.31
CA GLU A 329 8.36 -22.71 2.20
C GLU A 329 6.97 -23.11 2.70
N SER A 330 6.93 -23.92 3.76
CA SER A 330 5.67 -24.38 4.37
C SER A 330 4.81 -23.21 4.85
N ILE A 331 5.43 -22.21 5.49
CA ILE A 331 4.75 -21.00 5.96
C ILE A 331 4.20 -20.20 4.78
N LEU A 332 5.03 -19.93 3.76
CA LEU A 332 4.63 -19.14 2.59
C LEU A 332 3.46 -19.79 1.83
N ARG A 333 3.49 -21.11 1.68
CA ARG A 333 2.43 -21.86 1.01
C ARG A 333 1.12 -21.85 1.78
N LEU A 334 1.18 -22.04 3.11
CA LEU A 334 -0.03 -21.98 3.93
C LEU A 334 -0.61 -20.56 4.00
N LEU A 335 0.23 -19.52 3.92
CA LEU A 335 -0.24 -18.14 3.75
C LEU A 335 -0.99 -17.98 2.43
N ASP A 336 -0.43 -18.47 1.33
CA ASP A 336 -1.07 -18.39 0.00
C ASP A 336 -2.39 -19.16 -0.10
N LEU A 337 -2.51 -20.27 0.63
CA LEU A 337 -3.76 -21.02 0.75
C LEU A 337 -4.76 -20.39 1.74
N GLY A 338 -4.38 -19.32 2.44
CA GLY A 338 -5.19 -18.71 3.49
C GLY A 338 -5.43 -19.63 4.70
N LEU A 339 -4.60 -20.65 4.88
CA LEU A 339 -4.66 -21.58 6.02
C LEU A 339 -3.88 -21.05 7.22
N LEU A 340 -2.81 -20.30 6.96
CA LEU A 340 -2.06 -19.54 7.95
C LEU A 340 -2.39 -18.05 7.81
N THR A 341 -2.39 -17.32 8.93
CA THR A 341 -2.61 -15.88 8.93
C THR A 341 -1.50 -15.19 9.73
N PRO A 342 -0.89 -14.12 9.19
CA PRO A 342 0.06 -13.33 9.94
C PRO A 342 -0.65 -12.40 10.91
N GLU A 343 0.09 -11.99 11.93
CA GLU A 343 -0.34 -11.07 12.97
C GLU A 343 0.26 -9.70 12.67
N ILE A 344 -0.56 -8.65 12.73
CA ILE A 344 -0.02 -7.29 12.64
C ILE A 344 0.57 -6.90 13.99
N ASN A 345 1.80 -6.43 13.97
CA ASN A 345 2.42 -5.86 15.15
C ASN A 345 1.91 -4.42 15.33
N PRO A 346 1.24 -4.08 16.43
CA PRO A 346 0.66 -2.75 16.62
C PRO A 346 1.71 -1.64 16.75
N TYR A 347 2.98 -1.98 16.95
CA TYR A 347 4.05 -1.00 17.15
C TYR A 347 4.72 -0.56 15.85
N ASP A 348 5.09 -1.49 14.98
CA ASP A 348 5.76 -1.19 13.70
C ASP A 348 4.85 -1.38 12.49
N GLN A 349 3.63 -1.87 12.72
CA GLN A 349 2.59 -2.04 11.74
C GLN A 349 2.95 -2.98 10.58
N ARG A 350 3.93 -3.87 10.80
CA ARG A 350 4.28 -4.93 9.86
C ARG A 350 3.59 -6.24 10.24
N PHE A 351 3.50 -7.13 9.27
CA PHE A 351 3.00 -8.47 9.47
C PHE A 351 4.10 -9.41 9.95
N TYR A 352 3.76 -10.23 10.93
CA TYR A 352 4.64 -11.22 11.52
C TYR A 352 3.95 -12.57 11.55
N ILE A 353 4.71 -13.65 11.38
CA ILE A 353 4.22 -15.00 11.62
C ILE A 353 4.43 -15.39 13.07
N TYR A 354 5.49 -14.90 13.70
CA TYR A 354 6.00 -15.35 14.99
C TYR A 354 6.26 -16.86 14.95
N PRO A 355 7.30 -17.33 14.25
CA PRO A 355 7.51 -18.76 13.97
C PRO A 355 7.59 -19.60 15.26
N ASN A 356 8.17 -19.05 16.32
CA ASN A 356 8.32 -19.70 17.63
C ASN A 356 7.08 -19.57 18.54
N LYS A 357 6.00 -18.92 18.08
CA LYS A 357 4.77 -18.79 18.85
C LYS A 357 4.17 -20.17 19.12
N ARG A 358 3.87 -20.44 20.38
CA ARG A 358 3.21 -21.66 20.84
C ARG A 358 1.73 -21.59 20.47
N LEU A 359 1.19 -22.67 19.92
CA LEU A 359 -0.21 -22.71 19.50
C LEU A 359 -1.15 -23.12 20.62
N SER A 360 -2.22 -22.33 20.80
CA SER A 360 -3.35 -22.68 21.65
C SER A 360 -4.30 -23.65 20.95
N SER A 361 -5.12 -24.37 21.73
CA SER A 361 -6.16 -25.24 21.15
C SER A 361 -7.13 -24.49 20.23
N THR A 362 -7.42 -23.22 20.53
CA THR A 362 -8.30 -22.37 19.73
C THR A 362 -7.70 -22.06 18.36
N GLU A 363 -6.41 -21.73 18.29
CA GLU A 363 -5.71 -21.47 17.03
C GLU A 363 -5.64 -22.73 16.16
N VAL A 364 -5.40 -23.89 16.77
CA VAL A 364 -5.42 -25.19 16.07
C VAL A 364 -6.80 -25.46 15.46
N ASN A 365 -7.88 -25.22 16.21
CA ASN A 365 -9.24 -25.38 15.70
C ASN A 365 -9.57 -24.37 14.58
N GLU A 366 -9.07 -23.13 14.65
CA GLU A 366 -9.21 -22.16 13.55
C GLU A 366 -8.56 -22.69 12.26
N ILE A 367 -7.36 -23.27 12.36
CA ILE A 367 -6.65 -23.86 11.22
C ILE A 367 -7.45 -25.03 10.63
N ILE A 368 -7.94 -25.96 11.47
CA ILE A 368 -8.74 -27.10 11.03
C ILE A 368 -10.03 -26.65 10.33
N ASN A 369 -10.71 -25.65 10.89
CA ASN A 369 -11.91 -25.07 10.29
C ASN A 369 -11.63 -24.46 8.91
N ARG A 370 -10.48 -23.78 8.75
CA ARG A 370 -10.06 -23.26 7.44
C ARG A 370 -9.86 -24.39 6.44
N ILE A 371 -9.14 -25.46 6.81
CA ILE A 371 -8.91 -26.60 5.90
C ILE A 371 -10.25 -27.23 5.47
N SER A 372 -11.21 -27.31 6.38
CA SER A 372 -12.54 -27.87 6.11
C SER A 372 -13.32 -27.06 5.08
N LYS A 373 -13.31 -25.71 5.19
CA LYS A 373 -14.07 -24.79 4.32
C LYS A 373 -13.62 -24.75 2.87
N ASN A 374 -12.33 -24.96 2.58
CA ASN A 374 -11.72 -24.91 1.23
C ASN A 374 -11.88 -23.59 0.42
N GLU A 375 -12.64 -22.60 0.90
CA GLU A 375 -12.84 -21.32 0.21
C GLU A 375 -12.03 -20.16 0.80
N ASN A 376 -11.02 -20.44 1.62
CA ASN A 376 -10.26 -19.41 2.33
C ASN A 376 -9.61 -18.41 1.37
N LEU A 377 -9.65 -17.14 1.76
CA LEU A 377 -8.85 -16.10 1.14
C LEU A 377 -7.57 -15.94 1.94
N SER A 378 -6.45 -15.73 1.25
CA SER A 378 -5.25 -15.23 1.91
C SER A 378 -5.49 -13.85 2.51
N PHE A 379 -4.61 -13.41 3.40
CA PHE A 379 -4.78 -12.15 4.12
C PHE A 379 -4.67 -10.90 3.22
N ASP A 380 -4.04 -11.05 2.05
CA ASP A 380 -3.89 -10.02 1.02
C ASP A 380 -4.89 -10.18 -0.15
N GLU A 381 -5.73 -11.22 -0.11
CA GLU A 381 -6.71 -11.53 -1.14
C GLU A 381 -8.11 -11.00 -0.79
N PHE A 382 -8.84 -10.54 -1.82
CA PHE A 382 -10.26 -10.18 -1.73
C PHE A 382 -11.06 -10.68 -2.94
N LYS A 383 -12.39 -10.63 -2.83
CA LYS A 383 -13.34 -10.96 -3.91
C LYS A 383 -13.97 -9.68 -4.45
N VAL A 384 -14.43 -9.73 -5.69
CA VAL A 384 -15.13 -8.61 -6.35
C VAL A 384 -16.54 -9.04 -6.68
N ASP A 385 -17.51 -8.19 -6.32
CA ASP A 385 -18.90 -8.31 -6.78
C ASP A 385 -19.21 -7.26 -7.87
N ASN A 386 -20.39 -7.36 -8.49
CA ASN A 386 -20.78 -6.55 -9.65
C ASN A 386 -20.88 -5.04 -9.38
N LYS A 387 -20.80 -4.58 -8.12
CA LYS A 387 -20.95 -3.16 -7.76
C LYS A 387 -19.80 -2.63 -6.91
N PHE A 388 -19.15 -3.46 -6.09
CA PHE A 388 -18.05 -3.07 -5.23
C PHE A 388 -16.99 -4.17 -5.09
N PHE A 389 -15.78 -3.73 -4.79
CA PHE A 389 -14.78 -4.60 -4.21
C PHE A 389 -15.15 -4.84 -2.75
N ARG A 390 -15.56 -6.05 -2.40
CA ARG A 390 -15.88 -6.37 -1.01
C ARG A 390 -14.66 -7.03 -0.38
N ILE A 391 -14.04 -6.32 0.57
CA ILE A 391 -13.02 -6.93 1.41
C ILE A 391 -13.76 -7.72 2.49
N ASP A 392 -14.01 -9.00 2.20
CA ASP A 392 -14.49 -9.95 3.21
C ASP A 392 -13.40 -10.26 4.27
N ASN A 393 -12.19 -9.75 4.06
CA ASN A 393 -11.06 -9.95 4.95
C ASN A 393 -10.91 -8.84 5.99
N LEU A 394 -11.58 -9.01 7.15
CA LEU A 394 -11.44 -8.16 8.34
C LEU A 394 -9.98 -7.88 8.79
N ARG A 395 -9.00 -8.67 8.32
CA ARG A 395 -7.58 -8.58 8.72
C ARG A 395 -6.71 -7.83 7.69
N PHE A 396 -7.07 -7.79 6.41
CA PHE A 396 -6.55 -6.78 5.44
C PHE A 396 -6.85 -5.37 5.94
N LEU A 397 -7.98 -5.17 6.62
CA LEU A 397 -8.29 -3.89 7.27
C LEU A 397 -7.48 -3.61 8.53
N LYS A 398 -7.05 -4.64 9.26
CA LYS A 398 -6.12 -4.46 10.40
C LYS A 398 -4.75 -3.99 9.91
N MET A 399 -4.30 -4.44 8.73
CA MET A 399 -3.17 -3.83 8.00
C MET A 399 -3.31 -2.31 7.90
N LEU A 400 -4.53 -1.84 7.65
CA LEU A 400 -4.84 -0.45 7.34
C LEU A 400 -5.08 0.39 8.60
N LYS A 401 -5.45 -0.24 9.73
CA LYS A 401 -5.45 0.36 11.08
C LYS A 401 -4.09 0.81 11.58
N SER A 402 -3.04 0.46 10.84
CA SER A 402 -1.69 0.97 11.05
C SER A 402 -1.50 2.43 10.71
N LEU A 403 -2.39 2.97 9.89
CA LEU A 403 -2.41 4.38 9.56
C LEU A 403 -2.84 5.16 10.83
N PRO A 404 -2.15 6.25 11.16
CA PRO A 404 -2.30 6.93 12.45
C PRO A 404 -3.68 7.58 12.55
N LEU A 405 -4.63 6.92 13.21
CA LEU A 405 -5.97 7.46 13.44
C LEU A 405 -6.38 7.37 14.91
N LYS A 406 -6.83 8.52 15.41
CA LYS A 406 -7.05 8.88 16.81
C LYS A 406 -8.25 8.17 17.47
N THR A 407 -8.76 7.07 16.92
CA THR A 407 -10.02 6.47 17.41
C THR A 407 -10.10 4.97 17.09
N GLN A 408 -9.27 4.15 17.74
CA GLN A 408 -9.30 2.69 17.57
C GLN A 408 -10.38 1.97 18.41
N SER A 409 -11.01 2.63 19.39
CA SER A 409 -11.92 1.99 20.36
C SER A 409 -13.39 1.90 19.94
N LYS A 410 -13.79 2.47 18.80
CA LYS A 410 -15.20 2.52 18.36
C LYS A 410 -15.51 1.74 17.09
N LEU A 411 -14.52 1.03 16.52
CA LEU A 411 -14.67 0.36 15.22
C LEU A 411 -15.53 -0.94 15.31
N LYS A 412 -16.83 -0.87 15.03
CA LYS A 412 -17.75 -2.00 14.73
C LYS A 412 -17.88 -2.19 13.20
N PHE A 413 -17.05 -3.08 12.65
CA PHE A 413 -16.97 -3.41 11.21
C PHE A 413 -18.26 -4.00 10.65
N THR A 414 -19.01 -3.24 9.85
CA THR A 414 -20.24 -3.75 9.22
C THR A 414 -20.28 -3.61 7.69
N SER A 415 -19.46 -2.76 7.05
CA SER A 415 -19.39 -2.69 5.56
C SER A 415 -18.00 -2.25 5.07
N ASN A 416 -17.22 -3.18 4.54
CA ASN A 416 -15.82 -2.96 4.13
C ASN A 416 -15.71 -2.97 2.60
N GLN A 417 -16.13 -1.86 2.00
CA GLN A 417 -16.14 -1.69 0.54
C GLN A 417 -14.87 -0.98 0.09
N PHE A 418 -14.45 -1.29 -1.12
CA PHE A 418 -13.33 -0.65 -1.78
C PHE A 418 -13.83 -0.03 -3.10
N GLY A 419 -13.27 1.12 -3.45
CA GLY A 419 -13.66 1.89 -4.61
C GLY A 419 -12.48 2.64 -5.20
N ILE A 420 -12.70 3.22 -6.38
CA ILE A 420 -11.82 4.25 -6.91
C ILE A 420 -12.66 5.49 -7.08
N ASP A 421 -12.12 6.61 -6.62
CA ASP A 421 -12.66 7.91 -6.95
C ASP A 421 -11.60 8.81 -7.54
N GLU A 422 -11.97 10.07 -7.72
CA GLU A 422 -11.10 11.08 -8.25
C GLU A 422 -9.79 11.15 -7.42
N PHE A 423 -9.86 11.11 -6.09
CA PHE A 423 -8.67 11.15 -5.22
C PHE A 423 -7.88 9.85 -5.22
N GLY A 424 -8.44 8.77 -5.77
CA GLY A 424 -7.75 7.54 -6.10
C GLY A 424 -8.39 6.30 -5.49
N ILE A 425 -7.57 5.30 -5.30
CA ILE A 425 -7.99 4.00 -4.80
C ILE A 425 -8.28 4.12 -3.31
N TYR A 426 -9.50 3.80 -2.86
CA TYR A 426 -9.90 3.92 -1.46
C TYR A 426 -10.64 2.71 -0.91
N ILE A 427 -10.70 2.63 0.41
CA ILE A 427 -11.57 1.75 1.19
C ILE A 427 -12.55 2.57 2.01
N ILE A 428 -13.71 2.02 2.32
CA ILE A 428 -14.67 2.56 3.27
C ILE A 428 -14.57 1.75 4.55
N VAL A 429 -14.26 2.42 5.66
CA VAL A 429 -14.32 1.85 7.01
C VAL A 429 -15.21 2.76 7.84
N GLU A 430 -16.35 2.22 8.29
CA GLU A 430 -17.37 2.96 9.08
C GLU A 430 -17.87 4.24 8.40
N GLY A 431 -18.14 4.18 7.10
CA GLY A 431 -18.59 5.34 6.33
C GLY A 431 -17.48 6.34 5.99
N THR A 432 -16.24 6.14 6.46
CA THR A 432 -15.10 7.00 6.15
C THR A 432 -14.22 6.40 5.05
N LYS A 433 -13.85 7.20 4.04
CA LYS A 433 -12.94 6.80 2.96
C LYS A 433 -11.47 6.90 3.38
N TYR A 434 -10.67 5.89 3.09
CA TYR A 434 -9.21 5.87 3.27
C TYR A 434 -8.52 5.49 1.97
N TYR A 435 -7.62 6.34 1.49
CA TYR A 435 -6.93 6.15 0.21
C TYR A 435 -5.71 5.24 0.36
N LEU A 436 -5.62 4.21 -0.48
CA LEU A 436 -4.52 3.25 -0.55
C LEU A 436 -3.49 3.63 -1.62
N ALA A 437 -3.95 4.26 -2.69
CA ALA A 437 -3.11 4.84 -3.73
C ALA A 437 -3.80 6.11 -4.21
N GLU A 438 -3.17 7.26 -3.98
CA GLU A 438 -3.76 8.58 -4.24
C GLU A 438 -3.44 9.03 -5.65
N THR A 439 -4.43 9.55 -6.35
CA THR A 439 -4.33 9.87 -7.78
C THR A 439 -4.85 11.25 -8.15
N LEU A 440 -5.52 11.98 -7.24
CA LEU A 440 -5.73 13.41 -7.45
C LEU A 440 -5.24 14.22 -6.25
N PRO A 441 -4.44 15.27 -6.50
CA PRO A 441 -4.42 16.39 -5.59
C PRO A 441 -5.83 16.99 -5.57
N LYS A 442 -6.41 17.17 -4.37
CA LYS A 442 -7.77 17.68 -4.17
C LYS A 442 -8.10 18.94 -5.00
N ASP A 443 -7.08 19.73 -5.33
CA ASP A 443 -7.15 21.00 -6.05
C ASP A 443 -5.91 21.29 -6.95
N GLY A 444 -5.20 20.27 -7.44
CA GLY A 444 -3.82 20.47 -7.95
C GLY A 444 -2.80 20.80 -6.84
N ASN A 445 -3.18 20.51 -5.59
CA ASN A 445 -2.44 20.70 -4.36
C ASN A 445 -1.38 19.60 -4.14
N ILE A 446 -0.20 19.73 -4.76
CA ILE A 446 0.95 18.82 -4.58
C ILE A 446 1.41 18.67 -3.10
N PHE A 447 0.96 19.57 -2.24
CA PHE A 447 1.20 19.66 -0.80
C PHE A 447 0.82 18.39 -0.02
N TYR A 448 -0.02 17.52 -0.59
CA TYR A 448 -0.33 16.23 0.02
C TYR A 448 0.88 15.27 0.04
N TYR A 449 1.79 15.37 -0.94
CA TYR A 449 2.99 14.51 -1.07
C TYR A 449 4.24 15.06 -0.37
N ILE A 450 4.11 16.20 0.31
CA ILE A 450 5.21 16.86 1.05
C ILE A 450 4.94 16.61 2.54
N LYS A 451 5.26 15.38 2.94
CA LYS A 451 5.07 14.90 4.32
C LYS A 451 6.38 15.06 5.11
N PRO A 452 6.30 15.37 6.40
CA PRO A 452 7.49 15.40 7.25
C PRO A 452 8.07 14.00 7.41
N TYR A 453 9.40 13.85 7.39
CA TYR A 453 10.04 12.58 7.71
C TYR A 453 10.27 12.47 9.22
N ILE A 454 9.34 11.86 9.94
CA ILE A 454 9.35 11.86 11.41
C ILE A 454 10.03 10.60 11.94
N THR A 455 11.16 10.71 12.62
CA THR A 455 11.78 9.60 13.36
C THR A 455 10.98 9.29 14.63
N TYR A 456 10.68 8.01 14.87
CA TYR A 456 9.95 7.54 16.04
C TYR A 456 10.81 6.64 16.92
N ALA A 457 10.56 6.68 18.22
CA ALA A 457 11.11 5.74 19.19
C ALA A 457 10.01 5.15 20.07
N LYS A 458 10.27 3.95 20.61
CA LYS A 458 9.46 3.32 21.65
C LYS A 458 10.19 3.36 22.99
N THR A 459 9.53 3.78 24.06
CA THR A 459 10.13 3.78 25.40
C THR A 459 10.29 2.35 25.93
N LYS A 460 11.53 1.93 26.21
CA LYS A 460 11.90 0.63 26.81
C LYS A 460 11.52 0.55 28.28
N LEU A 461 11.61 1.69 28.97
CA LEU A 461 11.36 1.87 30.39
C LEU A 461 10.55 3.16 30.57
N GLN A 462 9.84 3.25 31.69
CA GLN A 462 9.25 4.52 32.10
C GLN A 462 10.37 5.54 32.34
N TYR A 463 10.26 6.72 31.73
CA TYR A 463 11.20 7.82 31.94
C TYR A 463 10.59 8.83 32.90
N LYS A 464 11.04 8.79 34.15
CA LYS A 464 10.46 9.56 35.27
C LYS A 464 8.93 9.32 35.35
N ASN A 465 8.16 10.20 35.98
CA ASN A 465 6.69 10.15 35.93
C ASN A 465 6.11 10.89 34.70
N LEU A 466 6.94 11.12 33.67
CA LEU A 466 6.61 11.97 32.53
C LEU A 466 6.22 11.17 31.29
N ILE A 467 6.95 10.07 31.01
CA ILE A 467 6.69 9.22 29.85
C ILE A 467 6.59 7.76 30.32
N PRO A 468 5.40 7.15 30.23
CA PRO A 468 5.24 5.73 30.54
C PRO A 468 6.12 4.81 29.68
N LYS A 469 6.28 3.57 30.13
CA LYS A 469 6.86 2.49 29.32
C LYS A 469 5.98 2.20 28.09
N ASP A 470 6.59 1.69 27.03
CA ASP A 470 5.94 1.22 25.80
C ASP A 470 5.20 2.30 24.99
N GLN A 471 5.53 3.58 25.19
CA GLN A 471 4.98 4.70 24.43
C GLN A 471 5.77 4.95 23.15
N ILE A 472 5.05 5.26 22.07
CA ILE A 472 5.66 5.75 20.82
C ILE A 472 5.78 7.28 20.93
N ILE A 473 6.99 7.76 20.69
CA ILE A 473 7.35 9.18 20.80
C ILE A 473 8.12 9.62 19.56
N GLU A 474 8.00 10.89 19.21
CA GLU A 474 8.74 11.50 18.11
C GLU A 474 10.13 11.91 18.60
N VAL A 475 11.18 11.54 17.87
CA VAL A 475 12.56 11.97 18.14
C VAL A 475 12.86 13.16 17.24
N LEU A 476 13.17 14.30 17.86
CA LEU A 476 13.44 15.56 17.16
C LEU A 476 14.93 15.75 16.88
N SER A 477 15.77 15.37 17.84
CA SER A 477 17.22 15.49 17.75
C SER A 477 17.89 14.54 18.73
N GLU A 478 19.18 14.29 18.52
CA GLU A 478 20.04 13.56 19.44
C GLU A 478 21.33 14.36 19.67
N VAL A 479 21.79 14.38 20.92
CA VAL A 479 23.06 14.98 21.35
C VAL A 479 23.65 14.11 22.45
N ASP A 480 24.86 13.57 22.22
CA ASP A 480 25.68 12.84 23.20
C ASP A 480 24.94 11.74 24.00
N GLY A 481 24.16 10.93 23.30
CA GLY A 481 23.39 9.83 23.87
C GLY A 481 22.06 10.25 24.49
N ILE A 482 21.65 11.52 24.36
CA ILE A 482 20.38 12.06 24.87
C ILE A 482 19.53 12.55 23.70
N CYS A 483 18.32 12.00 23.58
CA CYS A 483 17.36 12.37 22.54
C CYS A 483 16.41 13.46 23.03
N LEU A 484 16.24 14.54 22.27
CA LEU A 484 15.11 15.44 22.45
C LEU A 484 13.89 14.77 21.82
N VAL A 485 12.89 14.47 22.63
CA VAL A 485 11.67 13.79 22.19
C VAL A 485 10.46 14.67 22.38
N LYS A 486 9.48 14.51 21.51
CA LYS A 486 8.15 15.11 21.65
C LYS A 486 7.18 14.02 22.07
N TYR A 487 6.58 14.20 23.24
CA TYR A 487 5.52 13.34 23.76
C TYR A 487 4.33 14.21 24.17
N ARG A 488 3.18 13.99 23.53
CA ARG A 488 1.99 14.85 23.66
C ARG A 488 2.36 16.32 23.36
N ASN A 489 2.12 17.22 24.32
CA ASN A 489 2.40 18.66 24.19
C ASN A 489 3.75 19.07 24.80
N SER A 490 4.58 18.11 25.24
CA SER A 490 5.84 18.38 25.92
C SER A 490 7.04 17.95 25.08
N LYS A 491 8.12 18.72 25.15
CA LYS A 491 9.44 18.37 24.63
C LYS A 491 10.36 18.06 25.81
N LEU A 492 11.00 16.90 25.78
CA LEU A 492 11.79 16.39 26.91
C LEU A 492 13.12 15.82 26.40
N TRP A 493 14.19 16.02 27.16
CA TRP A 493 15.46 15.34 26.91
C TRP A 493 15.44 13.98 27.61
N VAL A 494 15.56 12.90 26.83
CA VAL A 494 15.44 11.53 27.30
C VAL A 494 16.69 10.76 26.87
N PRO A 495 17.45 10.17 27.82
CA PRO A 495 18.63 9.36 27.47
C PRO A 495 18.24 8.19 26.57
N SER A 496 19.03 7.95 25.52
CA SER A 496 18.81 6.93 24.49
C SER A 496 18.62 5.52 25.06
N ARG A 497 19.21 5.21 26.23
CA ARG A 497 18.99 3.94 26.95
C ARG A 497 17.53 3.66 27.32
N TYR A 498 16.70 4.69 27.45
CA TYR A 498 15.25 4.55 27.69
C TYR A 498 14.47 4.30 26.40
N LEU A 499 15.10 4.34 25.23
CA LEU A 499 14.45 4.38 23.93
C LEU A 499 14.91 3.23 23.03
N THR A 500 13.99 2.73 22.22
CA THR A 500 14.27 1.90 21.04
C THR A 500 13.86 2.71 19.83
N ILE A 501 14.82 3.14 19.01
CA ILE A 501 14.50 3.79 17.74
C ILE A 501 13.77 2.77 16.86
N LEU A 502 12.61 3.15 16.34
CA LEU A 502 11.82 2.28 15.49
C LEU A 502 12.40 2.31 14.07
N PRO A 503 12.60 1.15 13.43
CA PRO A 503 13.09 1.11 12.06
C PRO A 503 12.05 1.75 11.13
N GLN A 504 12.48 2.73 10.34
CA GLN A 504 11.63 3.37 9.34
C GLN A 504 11.74 2.64 8.00
N ARG A 505 10.63 2.55 7.27
CA ARG A 505 10.67 2.07 5.88
C ARG A 505 11.44 3.10 5.04
N LYS A 506 12.39 2.63 4.24
CA LYS A 506 13.00 3.45 3.19
C LYS A 506 11.92 3.79 2.17
N VAL A 507 11.39 5.01 2.22
CA VAL A 507 10.53 5.55 1.17
C VAL A 507 11.42 6.46 0.35
N PHE A 508 11.87 6.00 -0.82
CA PHE A 508 12.53 6.87 -1.79
C PHE A 508 11.46 7.35 -2.76
N LEU A 509 11.02 8.60 -2.56
CA LEU A 509 10.20 9.29 -3.54
C LEU A 509 11.13 9.91 -4.59
N ASN A 510 10.68 9.98 -5.85
CA ASN A 510 11.43 10.70 -6.87
C ASN A 510 11.48 12.21 -6.53
N PRO A 511 12.58 12.91 -6.91
CA PRO A 511 12.65 14.37 -6.81
C PRO A 511 11.47 15.05 -7.51
N LEU A 512 11.05 16.21 -6.99
CA LEU A 512 10.01 17.02 -7.60
C LEU A 512 10.54 17.78 -8.82
N THR A 513 9.68 18.05 -9.79
CA THR A 513 9.99 18.90 -10.94
C THR A 513 10.09 20.37 -10.54
N LYS A 514 10.72 21.19 -11.39
CA LYS A 514 10.87 22.64 -11.16
C LYS A 514 9.53 23.34 -10.90
N GLU A 515 8.55 23.11 -11.76
CA GLU A 515 7.23 23.74 -11.68
C GLU A 515 6.51 23.38 -10.37
N GLU A 516 6.60 22.10 -9.97
CA GLU A 516 6.03 21.60 -8.74
C GLU A 516 6.62 22.26 -7.49
N VAL A 517 7.94 22.41 -7.46
CA VAL A 517 8.67 23.06 -6.37
C VAL A 517 8.32 24.55 -6.29
N GLU A 518 8.37 25.26 -7.42
CA GLU A 518 8.07 26.69 -7.48
C GLU A 518 6.62 26.98 -7.10
N LYS A 519 5.67 26.19 -7.61
CA LYS A 519 4.25 26.29 -7.24
C LYS A 519 4.04 26.05 -5.75
N PHE A 520 4.67 25.01 -5.19
CA PHE A 520 4.59 24.71 -3.76
C PHE A 520 5.09 25.89 -2.92
N MET A 521 6.33 26.31 -3.19
CA MET A 521 7.00 27.34 -2.42
C MET A 521 6.24 28.67 -2.47
N ASN A 522 5.86 29.13 -3.66
CA ASN A 522 5.20 30.42 -3.82
C ASN A 522 3.79 30.50 -3.21
N SER A 523 3.14 29.37 -2.97
CA SER A 523 1.86 29.35 -2.24
C SER A 523 2.00 29.41 -0.71
N ARG A 524 3.12 28.91 -0.16
CA ARG A 524 3.31 28.73 1.30
C ARG A 524 4.05 29.90 1.95
N VAL A 525 5.01 30.48 1.24
CA VAL A 525 5.99 31.42 1.78
C VAL A 525 6.04 32.74 1.01
N LYS A 526 4.91 33.13 0.39
CA LYS A 526 4.76 34.39 -0.39
C LYS A 526 5.22 35.64 0.37
N ASN A 527 5.11 35.63 1.71
CA ASN A 527 5.43 36.76 2.58
C ASN A 527 6.84 36.71 3.21
N GLU A 528 7.69 35.74 2.83
CA GLU A 528 9.03 35.64 3.40
C GLU A 528 9.96 36.75 2.91
N LYS A 529 10.73 37.30 3.87
CA LYS A 529 11.64 38.43 3.63
C LYS A 529 13.01 38.01 3.08
N SER A 530 13.37 36.73 3.17
CA SER A 530 14.69 36.25 2.74
C SER A 530 14.77 36.09 1.22
N ASN A 531 15.86 36.57 0.61
CA ASN A 531 16.11 36.40 -0.83
C ASN A 531 16.51 34.97 -1.21
N TYR A 532 16.96 34.15 -0.26
CA TYR A 532 17.31 32.75 -0.49
C TYR A 532 16.52 31.84 0.44
N PHE A 533 16.12 30.69 -0.12
CA PHE A 533 15.38 29.67 0.60
C PHE A 533 15.97 28.30 0.28
N ILE A 534 16.27 27.53 1.31
CA ILE A 534 16.72 26.15 1.20
C ILE A 534 15.59 25.26 1.73
N TRP A 535 14.97 24.48 0.85
CA TRP A 535 14.03 23.44 1.27
C TRP A 535 14.72 22.07 1.21
N VAL A 536 14.85 21.43 2.36
CA VAL A 536 15.41 20.09 2.51
C VAL A 536 14.28 19.08 2.66
N ASP A 537 14.03 18.31 1.61
CA ASP A 537 13.07 17.21 1.62
C ASP A 537 13.73 15.91 2.05
N LEU A 538 13.56 15.58 3.34
CA LEU A 538 14.12 14.37 3.92
C LEU A 538 13.50 13.10 3.30
N ALA A 539 12.24 13.11 2.87
CA ALA A 539 11.61 11.92 2.27
C ALA A 539 12.19 11.60 0.89
N ARG A 540 12.59 12.63 0.13
CA ARG A 540 13.24 12.50 -1.19
C ARG A 540 14.76 12.49 -1.12
N LEU A 541 15.34 12.88 0.02
CA LEU A 541 16.76 13.15 0.20
C LEU A 541 17.28 14.16 -0.84
N SER A 542 16.54 15.25 -1.01
CA SER A 542 16.85 16.32 -1.95
C SER A 542 16.80 17.68 -1.27
N ILE A 543 17.62 18.61 -1.75
CA ILE A 543 17.59 20.03 -1.40
C ILE A 543 17.15 20.81 -2.63
N TYR A 544 16.12 21.63 -2.47
CA TYR A 544 15.68 22.62 -3.43
C TYR A 544 16.17 23.99 -2.99
N LEU A 545 17.17 24.50 -3.71
CA LEU A 545 17.72 25.83 -3.46
C LEU A 545 16.99 26.83 -4.35
N MET A 546 16.35 27.80 -3.71
CA MET A 546 15.51 28.82 -4.35
C MET A 546 16.07 30.21 -4.13
N LYS A 547 15.86 31.09 -5.10
CA LYS A 547 16.17 32.52 -5.02
C LYS A 547 14.92 33.33 -5.34
N LYS A 548 14.71 34.43 -4.62
CA LYS A 548 13.59 35.34 -4.86
C LYS A 548 13.92 36.26 -6.05
N GLU A 549 13.06 36.23 -7.07
CA GLU A 549 13.11 37.05 -8.28
C GLU A 549 11.70 37.57 -8.55
N ASN A 550 11.53 38.88 -8.78
CA ASN A 550 10.22 39.51 -9.02
C ASN A 550 9.13 39.12 -8.00
N ASN A 551 9.49 39.09 -6.71
CA ASN A 551 8.63 38.68 -5.59
C ASN A 551 8.17 37.21 -5.58
N ALA A 552 8.72 36.35 -6.44
CA ALA A 552 8.50 34.91 -6.44
C ALA A 552 9.80 34.14 -6.20
N TYR A 553 9.75 32.99 -5.56
CA TYR A 553 10.88 32.06 -5.46
C TYR A 553 10.99 31.23 -6.73
N VAL A 554 12.16 31.30 -7.36
CA VAL A 554 12.57 30.51 -8.53
C VAL A 554 13.57 29.45 -8.07
N LEU A 555 13.40 28.21 -8.55
CA LEU A 555 14.32 27.12 -8.27
C LEU A 555 15.61 27.32 -9.07
N ILE A 556 16.72 27.48 -8.36
CA ILE A 556 18.05 27.67 -8.98
C ILE A 556 18.87 26.39 -9.02
N ARG A 557 18.64 25.45 -8.09
CA ARG A 557 19.33 24.15 -8.08
C ARG A 557 18.57 23.10 -7.28
N THR A 558 18.56 21.86 -7.78
CA THR A 558 18.19 20.65 -7.04
C THR A 558 19.45 19.88 -6.71
N ILE A 559 19.63 19.48 -5.45
CA ILE A 559 20.86 18.86 -4.93
C ILE A 559 20.50 17.58 -4.18
N ASP A 560 21.08 16.45 -4.55
CA ASP A 560 20.94 15.22 -3.77
C ASP A 560 21.69 15.36 -2.44
N CYS A 561 21.07 14.87 -1.37
CA CYS A 561 21.64 14.96 -0.04
C CYS A 561 21.60 13.63 0.73
N SER A 562 22.36 13.57 1.81
CA SER A 562 22.29 12.51 2.81
C SER A 562 21.93 13.14 4.15
N ALA A 563 21.03 12.48 4.88
CA ALA A 563 20.51 12.98 6.16
C ALA A 563 21.05 12.18 7.35
N GLY A 564 20.62 12.59 8.54
CA GLY A 564 20.86 11.88 9.80
C GLY A 564 20.34 10.45 9.75
N ALA A 565 21.12 9.52 10.31
CA ALA A 565 20.65 8.18 10.63
C ALA A 565 19.50 8.23 11.65
N GLU A 566 18.69 7.17 11.75
CA GLU A 566 17.51 7.21 12.63
C GLU A 566 17.84 7.38 14.12
N TYR A 567 19.02 6.92 14.56
CA TYR A 567 19.47 7.13 15.93
C TYR A 567 20.09 8.51 16.16
N THR A 568 20.39 9.26 15.08
CA THR A 568 20.95 10.61 15.10
C THR A 568 20.24 11.46 14.02
N PRO A 569 18.93 11.71 14.17
CA PRO A 569 18.10 12.25 13.10
C PRO A 569 18.43 13.70 12.78
N THR A 570 18.22 14.11 11.54
CA THR A 570 18.32 15.52 11.14
C THR A 570 17.22 16.33 11.80
N LEU A 571 17.59 17.44 12.45
CA LEU A 571 16.65 18.34 13.09
C LEU A 571 15.72 19.00 12.05
N ARG A 572 14.42 18.76 12.22
CA ARG A 572 13.34 19.28 11.35
C ARG A 572 12.77 20.58 11.88
N GLY A 573 12.21 21.38 10.97
CA GLY A 573 11.59 22.65 11.29
C GLY A 573 12.00 23.76 10.33
N TYR A 574 11.70 24.98 10.75
CA TYR A 574 11.94 26.20 9.99
C TYR A 574 13.02 27.01 10.69
N PHE A 575 14.11 27.30 9.99
CA PHE A 575 15.33 27.87 10.56
C PHE A 575 15.81 29.05 9.74
N LYS A 576 16.66 29.86 10.37
CA LYS A 576 17.44 30.91 9.72
C LYS A 576 18.91 30.54 9.85
N SER A 577 19.62 30.47 8.72
CA SER A 577 21.05 30.14 8.70
C SER A 577 21.85 31.16 9.52
N LYS A 578 22.78 30.68 10.33
CA LYS A 578 23.46 31.44 11.38
C LYS A 578 24.91 31.76 11.05
N ALA A 579 25.63 30.78 10.52
CA ALA A 579 27.06 30.88 10.31
C ALA A 579 27.52 30.01 9.13
N LYS A 580 28.73 30.30 8.66
CA LYS A 580 29.44 29.52 7.65
C LYS A 580 30.73 28.98 8.26
N VAL A 581 31.03 27.72 8.01
CA VAL A 581 32.24 27.03 8.49
C VAL A 581 33.03 26.56 7.28
N TYR A 582 34.19 27.14 7.04
CA TYR A 582 34.99 26.78 5.87
C TYR A 582 35.45 25.32 5.92
N LYS A 583 36.00 24.90 7.07
CA LYS A 583 36.49 23.55 7.32
C LYS A 583 36.42 23.27 8.82
N PHE A 584 36.11 22.03 9.18
CA PHE A 584 36.27 21.52 10.54
C PHE A 584 36.75 20.06 10.49
N TYR A 585 37.40 19.62 11.56
CA TYR A 585 37.83 18.24 11.72
C TYR A 585 37.48 17.74 13.12
N ASN A 586 36.91 16.55 13.21
CA ASN A 586 36.56 15.93 14.48
C ASN A 586 37.48 14.73 14.73
N THR A 587 38.37 14.86 15.72
CA THR A 587 39.34 13.83 16.09
C THR A 587 38.69 12.52 16.55
N ARG A 588 37.53 12.60 17.23
CA ARG A 588 36.76 11.42 17.68
C ARG A 588 36.25 10.59 16.50
N TYR A 589 35.80 11.25 15.44
CA TYR A 589 35.30 10.58 14.23
C TYR A 589 36.37 10.35 13.16
N ARG A 590 37.60 10.82 13.39
CA ARG A 590 38.71 10.84 12.42
C ARG A 590 38.27 11.34 11.03
N ALA A 591 37.38 12.34 11.03
CA ALA A 591 36.75 12.86 9.83
C ALA A 591 36.39 14.34 10.03
N GLY A 592 36.50 15.11 8.95
CA GLY A 592 36.10 16.50 8.86
C GLY A 592 35.08 16.74 7.75
N ALA A 593 34.73 18.00 7.54
CA ALA A 593 34.01 18.43 6.35
C ALA A 593 34.35 19.88 6.01
N MET A 594 34.14 20.22 4.74
CA MET A 594 34.28 21.58 4.21
C MET A 594 32.93 22.21 3.89
N TYR A 595 32.93 23.53 3.78
CA TYR A 595 31.85 24.35 3.22
C TYR A 595 30.50 24.19 3.96
N GLY A 596 30.53 24.28 5.29
CA GLY A 596 29.36 24.17 6.15
C GLY A 596 28.50 25.44 6.17
N LEU A 597 27.19 25.28 6.06
CA LEU A 597 26.18 26.30 6.37
C LEU A 597 25.37 25.87 7.60
N VAL A 598 25.61 26.52 8.72
CA VAL A 598 24.97 26.21 10.01
C VAL A 598 23.56 26.79 10.05
N TYR A 599 22.57 25.96 10.36
CA TYR A 599 21.17 26.41 10.47
C TYR A 599 20.60 26.28 11.88
N SER A 600 21.14 25.39 12.73
CA SER A 600 20.72 25.29 14.13
C SER A 600 21.74 24.54 14.98
N GLY A 601 22.38 25.19 15.97
CA GLY A 601 23.35 24.53 16.86
C GLY A 601 24.44 23.81 16.05
N ASN A 602 24.56 22.49 16.25
CA ASN A 602 25.51 21.63 15.54
C ASN A 602 24.97 21.10 14.18
N TYR A 603 23.74 21.45 13.80
CA TYR A 603 23.12 21.03 12.55
C TYR A 603 23.49 22.00 11.41
N MET A 604 24.12 21.46 10.38
CA MET A 604 24.56 22.21 9.21
C MET A 604 24.41 21.39 7.92
N ILE A 605 24.37 22.10 6.79
CA ILE A 605 24.53 21.53 5.46
C ILE A 605 26.01 21.62 5.10
N HIS A 606 26.69 20.50 4.84
CA HIS A 606 28.13 20.48 4.57
C HIS A 606 28.50 19.41 3.54
N SER A 607 29.75 19.41 3.08
CA SER A 607 30.25 18.39 2.16
C SER A 607 30.26 16.98 2.75
N VAL A 608 30.35 15.96 1.91
CA VAL A 608 30.74 14.61 2.32
C VAL A 608 32.01 14.61 3.19
N PRO A 609 32.18 13.64 4.10
CA PRO A 609 33.31 13.62 5.02
C PRO A 609 34.66 13.56 4.31
N ILE A 610 35.60 14.37 4.77
CA ILE A 610 36.99 14.43 4.32
C ILE A 610 37.97 14.06 5.43
N ASP A 611 39.19 13.66 5.08
CA ASP A 611 40.27 13.42 6.03
C ASP A 611 41.05 14.72 6.34
N GLN A 612 42.16 14.61 7.08
CA GLN A 612 43.00 15.76 7.42
C GLN A 612 43.70 16.38 6.21
N LYS A 613 43.90 15.59 5.14
CA LYS A 613 44.55 15.96 3.88
C LYS A 613 43.55 16.47 2.84
N ASP A 614 42.29 16.70 3.24
CA ASP A 614 41.19 17.13 2.38
C ASP A 614 40.69 16.09 1.36
N GLU A 615 41.06 14.81 1.54
CA GLU A 615 40.60 13.72 0.68
C GLU A 615 39.25 13.17 1.14
N ILE A 616 38.36 12.84 0.19
CA ILE A 616 37.02 12.34 0.50
C ILE A 616 37.13 10.93 1.10
N ILE A 617 36.70 10.78 2.35
CA ILE A 617 36.66 9.48 3.05
C ILE A 617 35.48 8.64 2.54
N ASN A 618 34.33 9.28 2.32
CA ASN A 618 33.11 8.59 1.94
C ASN A 618 32.16 9.52 1.16
N ASN A 619 31.90 9.20 -0.11
CA ASN A 619 31.04 9.99 -0.99
C ASN A 619 29.55 9.55 -1.01
N SER A 620 29.06 8.87 0.04
CA SER A 620 27.70 8.33 0.08
C SER A 620 26.62 9.44 0.14
N ILE A 621 25.89 9.59 -0.96
CA ILE A 621 24.75 10.50 -1.14
C ILE A 621 23.45 9.68 -1.32
N ILE A 622 22.28 10.26 -1.03
CA ILE A 622 20.96 9.59 -1.00
C ILE A 622 20.92 8.49 0.09
N GLN A 623 21.49 8.77 1.26
CA GLN A 623 21.45 7.86 2.41
C GLN A 623 21.23 8.57 3.75
N ARG A 624 20.75 7.83 4.75
CA ARG A 624 20.58 8.30 6.14
C ARG A 624 21.71 7.78 7.01
N ILE A 625 22.81 8.51 7.04
CA ILE A 625 24.11 8.02 7.54
C ILE A 625 24.89 9.05 8.35
N SER A 626 24.38 10.27 8.49
CA SER A 626 25.07 11.30 9.25
C SER A 626 24.66 11.30 10.73
N HIS A 627 25.41 12.05 11.54
CA HIS A 627 25.08 12.33 12.93
C HIS A 627 24.16 13.56 13.06
N GLY A 628 23.18 13.69 12.15
CA GLY A 628 22.18 14.77 12.13
C GLY A 628 22.39 15.82 11.04
N CYS A 629 23.64 16.08 10.62
CA CYS A 629 23.93 17.03 9.54
C CYS A 629 23.40 16.59 8.17
N ILE A 630 23.25 17.54 7.25
CA ILE A 630 22.88 17.24 5.86
C ILE A 630 24.17 17.25 5.03
N ARG A 631 24.52 16.11 4.44
CA ARG A 631 25.71 15.95 3.59
C ARG A 631 25.32 16.12 2.13
N VAL A 632 26.12 16.86 1.38
CA VAL A 632 26.00 17.03 -0.07
C VAL A 632 27.36 16.81 -0.74
N SER A 633 27.42 16.73 -2.07
CA SER A 633 28.70 16.63 -2.78
C SER A 633 29.62 17.81 -2.42
N LEU A 634 30.94 17.64 -2.51
CA LEU A 634 31.89 18.72 -2.24
C LEU A 634 31.63 19.95 -3.11
N SER A 635 31.25 19.72 -4.38
CA SER A 635 30.92 20.78 -5.35
C SER A 635 29.66 21.55 -4.95
N ASP A 636 28.61 20.85 -4.52
CA ASP A 636 27.35 21.46 -4.08
C ASP A 636 27.51 22.20 -2.75
N ALA A 637 28.28 21.64 -1.81
CA ALA A 637 28.59 22.31 -0.56
C ALA A 637 29.32 23.63 -0.82
N LYS A 638 30.33 23.63 -1.69
CA LYS A 638 31.06 24.83 -2.11
C LYS A 638 30.13 25.86 -2.77
N TYR A 639 29.20 25.41 -3.61
CA TYR A 639 28.22 26.27 -4.24
C TYR A 639 27.30 26.94 -3.21
N ILE A 640 26.71 26.17 -2.29
CA ILE A 640 25.86 26.69 -1.21
C ILE A 640 26.66 27.68 -0.36
N TYR A 641 27.87 27.31 0.05
CA TYR A 641 28.73 28.13 0.89
C TYR A 641 29.10 29.47 0.25
N ARG A 642 29.35 29.50 -1.07
CA ARG A 642 29.68 30.74 -1.77
C ARG A 642 28.45 31.62 -2.04
N ASN A 643 27.34 31.02 -2.46
CA ASN A 643 26.23 31.77 -3.04
C ASN A 643 25.07 32.06 -2.07
N VAL A 644 24.91 31.27 -1.00
CA VAL A 644 23.80 31.44 -0.05
C VAL A 644 24.27 32.29 1.12
N PRO A 645 23.72 33.50 1.36
CA PRO A 645 24.14 34.36 2.47
C PRO A 645 23.69 33.78 3.83
N THR A 646 24.38 34.16 4.90
CA THR A 646 23.87 33.94 6.26
C THR A 646 22.55 34.70 6.41
N GLY A 647 21.64 34.18 7.25
CA GLY A 647 20.30 34.74 7.36
C GLY A 647 19.29 34.19 6.33
N SER A 648 19.73 33.35 5.39
CA SER A 648 18.83 32.61 4.49
C SER A 648 17.95 31.62 5.25
N ILE A 649 16.72 31.41 4.79
CA ILE A 649 15.79 30.45 5.40
C ILE A 649 16.17 29.02 5.01
N VAL A 650 16.11 28.12 5.99
CA VAL A 650 16.29 26.68 5.81
C VAL A 650 15.08 25.98 6.39
N TRP A 651 14.28 25.35 5.55
CA TRP A 651 13.15 24.53 5.97
C TRP A 651 13.47 23.06 5.73
N VAL A 652 13.32 22.25 6.78
CA VAL A 652 13.57 20.81 6.76
C VAL A 652 12.28 20.10 7.15
N ASN A 653 11.65 19.35 6.24
CA ASN A 653 10.34 18.71 6.49
C ASN A 653 10.41 17.37 7.21
#